data_AF-A0A401LRA4-F1
#
_entry.id   AF-A0A401LRA4-F1
#
_cell.length_a   1.000
_cell.length_b   1.000
_cell.length_c   1.000
_cell.angle_alpha   90.00
_cell.angle_beta   90.00
_cell.angle_gamma   90.00
#
_symmetry.space_group_name_H-M   'P 1'
#
loop_
_entity.id
_entity.type
_entity.pdbx_description
1 polymer ?
#
loop_
_entity_poly.entity_id
_entity_poly.type
_entity_poly.pdbx_seq_one_letter_code
_entity_poly.pdbx_strand_id
1 'polypeptide(L)'
;MKKKFVKVMLFGALALATTATVTSCKDYDDDVSNLQEQIDKITSNNPVSVADMKAAVNAAKSELETQLATVKSNLENKDAQISELTSKISNLEKVLENAADKEAVNELTTELTNTKNDLSALQSLQASDIEKLEDKISELEGLSTDLESLKATFATKAELANYVESQELSGIISQEIVDALGDNGKIATAINDAIQTKVLVTLGGMSEVAKLAGADGTVADVIKNIYDVINNDKTGILAKLVELKDYQDALETKAVAEGFESVEKVIAKVKELQENYTQLYASDQFKNAVNTEVASIINAQLKDADTALGGLKQELVSLGIAINSMIQSVVFIPSTVDRSVDFYTLYAKTTDVNSADQYVVAAKSVNTQKMEFRISPASAVSSVEDFNKKYTISLNAEERPNWTRSVNEFDVKVESYNAGILTVSLTTTGSTSHAVSLNIDSKEDEDGNAGLTPTHVSSDYLAVIQSNYYLKTAYYTVATAKVGEIVYDAPKAVDFSKAGVLTIDYTTSTDATAQTQTKAFSELNVENIFVTTYSLEGTDKNLFDVSNEKGTAGSVSLKKANEGVVDLIGKNATVKANVALKDNTYTMEVAPATAANPQTLGTVTVIRETKNLSHAYNALDIVWANTDQTKVLPSSEIYRDPSVNIPVADYQALTVKERPTTGVYFVVGSGNELTVNVPAGIAAGDYTAKIVFESVSDGYTVTVTAPVKVAYPALETLTFDNVLWSSSTGVNLELTPTPDSSKPNGITVSYDLKSVFSNYDNVQESLPAGGSIEITIPNKDNFEGLTFTTTTLAFNKDQFKKKDGVTENVKMKAVVKLGTTAVQTLESDITIAKISGTWKAGKTAVTLTDRAATINLADGFVWSDYRGKTMWEKGNAIIGGDNFAANANALLVYGLSAPTFSIVGSTSDKYLTVTPEGKISFTTIGKGYSFVNDYTIKVKVTATSQWGTITGYNDASSIITVTVPKN
;
A
#
# COMPACT_ATOMS: atom_id res chain seq x y z
N MET A 1 -6.11 -20.03 -21.06
CA MET A 1 -6.62 -19.12 -20.01
C MET A 1 -7.87 -18.33 -20.42
N LYS A 2 -7.83 -17.47 -21.45
CA LYS A 2 -8.96 -16.59 -21.80
C LYS A 2 -10.32 -17.29 -22.01
N LYS A 3 -10.39 -18.47 -22.65
CA LYS A 3 -11.67 -19.18 -22.88
C LYS A 3 -12.35 -19.72 -21.61
N LYS A 4 -11.61 -20.30 -20.64
CA LYS A 4 -12.20 -20.78 -19.36
C LYS A 4 -12.46 -19.62 -18.39
N PHE A 5 -11.61 -18.60 -18.39
CA PHE A 5 -11.81 -17.39 -17.58
C PHE A 5 -13.03 -16.59 -18.04
N VAL A 6 -13.21 -16.44 -19.36
CA VAL A 6 -14.43 -15.86 -19.94
C VAL A 6 -15.63 -16.77 -19.70
N LYS A 7 -15.50 -18.11 -19.73
CA LYS A 7 -16.62 -19.01 -19.41
C LYS A 7 -17.04 -18.94 -17.93
N VAL A 8 -16.10 -18.83 -16.99
CA VAL A 8 -16.37 -18.65 -15.55
C VAL A 8 -16.95 -17.27 -15.24
N MET A 9 -16.43 -16.21 -15.87
CA MET A 9 -17.04 -14.87 -15.80
C MET A 9 -18.43 -14.84 -16.42
N LEU A 10 -18.62 -15.45 -17.58
CA LEU A 10 -19.88 -15.47 -18.30
C LEU A 10 -20.92 -16.32 -17.56
N PHE A 11 -20.54 -17.45 -16.95
CA PHE A 11 -21.43 -18.26 -16.11
C PHE A 11 -21.70 -17.62 -14.73
N GLY A 12 -20.72 -16.95 -14.13
CA GLY A 12 -20.93 -16.16 -12.90
C GLY A 12 -21.88 -14.99 -13.12
N ALA A 13 -21.74 -14.29 -14.26
CA ALA A 13 -22.68 -13.25 -14.68
C ALA A 13 -24.04 -13.82 -15.10
N LEU A 14 -24.10 -14.99 -15.76
CA LEU A 14 -25.37 -15.65 -16.12
C LEU A 14 -26.13 -16.17 -14.90
N ALA A 15 -25.43 -16.70 -13.89
CA ALA A 15 -26.06 -17.23 -12.68
C ALA A 15 -26.63 -16.11 -11.79
N LEU A 16 -25.97 -14.94 -11.75
CA LEU A 16 -26.48 -13.72 -11.11
C LEU A 16 -27.60 -13.04 -11.93
N ALA A 17 -27.62 -13.20 -13.25
CA ALA A 17 -28.71 -12.69 -14.11
C ALA A 17 -29.95 -13.60 -14.13
N THR A 18 -29.85 -14.85 -13.68
CA THR A 18 -31.01 -15.76 -13.63
C THR A 18 -31.85 -15.64 -12.36
N THR A 19 -31.56 -14.66 -11.49
CA THR A 19 -32.25 -14.49 -10.20
C THR A 19 -33.41 -13.51 -10.24
N ALA A 20 -33.83 -13.08 -11.44
CA ALA A 20 -35.14 -12.47 -11.60
C ALA A 20 -36.20 -13.53 -11.30
N THR A 21 -36.77 -13.42 -10.10
CA THR A 21 -38.07 -14.00 -9.75
C THR A 21 -39.03 -13.87 -10.94
N VAL A 22 -39.80 -14.93 -11.19
CA VAL A 22 -40.86 -14.97 -12.19
C VAL A 22 -41.91 -13.89 -11.87
N THR A 23 -41.67 -12.64 -12.24
CA THR A 23 -42.59 -11.51 -12.04
C THR A 23 -42.27 -10.35 -12.97
N SER A 24 -43.17 -10.13 -13.93
CA SER A 24 -43.52 -8.85 -14.58
C SER A 24 -42.44 -8.09 -15.38
N CYS A 25 -42.80 -7.63 -16.57
CA CYS A 25 -41.95 -6.93 -17.53
C CYS A 25 -41.50 -5.52 -17.10
N LYS A 26 -40.75 -5.36 -15.99
CA LYS A 26 -40.24 -4.05 -15.53
C LYS A 26 -38.82 -4.05 -14.94
N ASP A 27 -37.95 -5.00 -15.28
CA ASP A 27 -36.62 -5.13 -14.64
C ASP A 27 -35.41 -5.09 -15.60
N TYR A 28 -35.62 -4.95 -16.92
CA TYR A 28 -34.47 -5.01 -17.85
C TYR A 28 -33.45 -3.88 -17.67
N ASP A 29 -33.84 -2.72 -17.17
CA ASP A 29 -32.91 -1.59 -16.92
C ASP A 29 -32.08 -1.77 -15.64
N ASP A 30 -32.64 -2.39 -14.60
CA ASP A 30 -31.93 -2.70 -13.35
C ASP A 30 -31.01 -3.91 -13.56
N ASP A 31 -31.44 -4.90 -14.37
CA ASP A 31 -30.57 -5.97 -14.87
C ASP A 31 -29.39 -5.40 -15.68
N VAL A 32 -29.63 -4.45 -16.58
CA VAL A 32 -28.59 -3.79 -17.39
C VAL A 32 -27.68 -2.92 -16.52
N SER A 33 -28.22 -2.19 -15.54
CA SER A 33 -27.42 -1.38 -14.60
C SER A 33 -26.55 -2.24 -13.69
N ASN A 34 -27.07 -3.38 -13.22
CA ASN A 34 -26.33 -4.35 -12.43
C ASN A 34 -25.26 -5.05 -13.28
N LEU A 35 -25.58 -5.42 -14.53
CA LEU A 35 -24.60 -5.94 -15.49
C LEU A 35 -23.52 -4.90 -15.83
N GLN A 36 -23.89 -3.61 -15.92
CA GLN A 36 -22.97 -2.52 -16.19
C GLN A 36 -22.05 -2.23 -15.00
N GLU A 37 -22.57 -2.23 -13.76
CA GLU A 37 -21.77 -2.14 -12.53
C GLU A 37 -20.81 -3.33 -12.38
N GLN A 38 -21.23 -4.53 -12.79
CA GLN A 38 -20.40 -5.73 -12.81
C GLN A 38 -19.31 -5.64 -13.89
N ILE A 39 -19.65 -5.14 -15.10
CA ILE A 39 -18.69 -4.87 -16.19
C ILE A 39 -17.67 -3.80 -15.78
N ASP A 40 -18.10 -2.77 -15.05
CA ASP A 40 -17.25 -1.67 -14.56
C ASP A 40 -16.30 -2.15 -13.45
N LYS A 41 -16.74 -3.07 -12.58
CA LYS A 41 -15.86 -3.78 -11.63
C LYS A 41 -14.82 -4.66 -12.36
N ILE A 42 -15.20 -5.30 -13.47
CA ILE A 42 -14.32 -6.13 -14.30
C ILE A 42 -13.30 -5.30 -15.11
N THR A 43 -13.64 -4.07 -15.49
CA THR A 43 -12.77 -3.17 -16.27
C THR A 43 -11.90 -2.24 -15.41
N SER A 44 -12.11 -2.19 -14.09
CA SER A 44 -11.20 -1.48 -13.18
C SER A 44 -9.81 -2.15 -13.14
N ASN A 45 -8.73 -1.35 -13.07
CA ASN A 45 -7.32 -1.76 -13.27
C ASN A 45 -6.72 -2.76 -12.24
N ASN A 46 -7.52 -3.55 -11.52
CA ASN A 46 -7.06 -4.63 -10.64
C ASN A 46 -7.47 -6.00 -11.20
N PRO A 47 -6.56 -6.99 -11.27
CA PRO A 47 -6.93 -8.34 -11.67
C PRO A 47 -7.88 -8.94 -10.63
N VAL A 48 -9.09 -9.34 -11.04
CA VAL A 48 -10.08 -10.04 -10.21
C VAL A 48 -9.42 -11.29 -9.59
N SER A 49 -9.39 -11.39 -8.26
CA SER A 49 -8.69 -12.47 -7.59
C SER A 49 -9.51 -13.76 -7.59
N VAL A 50 -8.85 -14.91 -7.44
CA VAL A 50 -9.54 -16.22 -7.29
C VAL A 50 -10.47 -16.23 -6.07
N ALA A 51 -10.15 -15.45 -5.03
CA ALA A 51 -11.00 -15.31 -3.86
C ALA A 51 -12.30 -14.55 -4.19
N ASP A 52 -12.23 -13.49 -5.00
CA ASP A 52 -13.40 -12.71 -5.42
C ASP A 52 -14.30 -13.55 -6.34
N MET A 53 -13.72 -14.34 -7.24
CA MET A 53 -14.47 -15.29 -8.09
C MET A 53 -15.15 -16.39 -7.28
N LYS A 54 -14.51 -16.93 -6.24
CA LYS A 54 -15.13 -17.90 -5.33
C LYS A 54 -16.29 -17.30 -4.53
N ALA A 55 -16.13 -16.08 -4.04
CA ALA A 55 -17.19 -15.38 -3.31
C ALA A 55 -18.42 -15.17 -4.21
N ALA A 56 -18.22 -14.79 -5.47
CA ALA A 56 -19.30 -14.60 -6.46
C ALA A 56 -20.01 -15.93 -6.81
N VAL A 57 -19.27 -17.02 -7.03
CA VAL A 57 -19.85 -18.34 -7.32
C VAL A 57 -20.66 -18.87 -6.13
N ASN A 58 -20.17 -18.70 -4.90
CA ASN A 58 -20.88 -19.13 -3.69
C ASN A 58 -22.17 -18.31 -3.45
N ALA A 59 -22.13 -17.00 -3.72
CA ALA A 59 -23.31 -16.14 -3.62
C ALA A 59 -24.38 -16.56 -4.64
N ALA A 60 -23.98 -16.78 -5.90
CA ALA A 60 -24.90 -17.24 -6.95
C ALA A 60 -25.49 -18.63 -6.65
N LYS A 61 -24.70 -19.55 -6.07
CA LYS A 61 -25.18 -20.86 -5.63
C LYS A 61 -26.24 -20.74 -4.54
N SER A 62 -25.96 -19.95 -3.49
CA SER A 62 -26.89 -19.75 -2.37
C SER A 62 -28.23 -19.16 -2.82
N GLU A 63 -28.20 -18.29 -3.82
CA GLU A 63 -29.39 -17.67 -4.40
C GLU A 63 -30.21 -18.68 -5.23
N LEU A 64 -29.55 -19.50 -6.07
CA LEU A 64 -30.22 -20.58 -6.79
C LEU A 64 -30.80 -21.65 -5.85
N GLU A 65 -30.13 -21.98 -4.73
CA GLU A 65 -30.67 -22.89 -3.70
C GLU A 65 -31.95 -22.31 -3.06
N THR A 66 -32.02 -20.99 -2.87
CA THR A 66 -33.20 -20.29 -2.34
C THR A 66 -34.36 -20.32 -3.34
N GLN A 67 -34.07 -20.09 -4.62
CA GLN A 67 -35.07 -20.20 -5.69
C GLN A 67 -35.57 -21.63 -5.88
N LEU A 68 -34.67 -22.62 -5.81
CA LEU A 68 -35.03 -24.03 -5.84
C LEU A 68 -35.99 -24.39 -4.71
N ALA A 69 -35.72 -23.94 -3.48
CA ALA A 69 -36.61 -24.14 -2.34
C ALA A 69 -38.00 -23.50 -2.55
N THR A 70 -38.02 -22.30 -3.13
CA THR A 70 -39.26 -21.56 -3.43
C THR A 70 -40.09 -22.25 -4.52
N VAL A 71 -39.46 -22.64 -5.63
CA VAL A 71 -40.09 -23.39 -6.73
C VAL A 71 -40.62 -24.73 -6.24
N LYS A 72 -39.85 -25.44 -5.40
CA LYS A 72 -40.27 -26.70 -4.79
C LYS A 72 -41.49 -26.52 -3.89
N SER A 73 -41.50 -25.49 -3.05
CA SER A 73 -42.65 -25.15 -2.20
C SER A 73 -43.91 -24.79 -3.01
N ASN A 74 -43.75 -24.00 -4.07
CA ASN A 74 -44.84 -23.65 -4.98
C ASN A 74 -45.34 -24.85 -5.78
N LEU A 75 -44.47 -25.79 -6.15
CA LEU A 75 -44.87 -27.02 -6.85
C LEU A 75 -45.61 -27.99 -5.90
N GLU A 76 -45.14 -28.13 -4.66
CA GLU A 76 -45.77 -28.97 -3.61
C GLU A 76 -47.17 -28.47 -3.24
N ASN A 77 -47.38 -27.15 -3.24
CA ASN A 77 -48.66 -26.53 -2.89
C ASN A 77 -49.45 -26.03 -4.11
N LYS A 78 -49.01 -26.42 -5.32
CA LYS A 78 -49.48 -25.87 -6.60
C LYS A 78 -50.99 -25.91 -6.75
N ASP A 79 -51.60 -27.06 -6.47
CA ASP A 79 -53.06 -27.23 -6.63
C ASP A 79 -53.86 -26.38 -5.62
N ALA A 80 -53.35 -26.23 -4.40
CA ALA A 80 -54.00 -25.40 -3.38
C ALA A 80 -53.92 -23.91 -3.75
N GLN A 81 -52.75 -23.45 -4.20
CA GLN A 81 -52.53 -22.07 -4.64
C GLN A 81 -53.30 -21.75 -5.94
N ILE A 82 -53.38 -22.69 -6.90
CA ILE A 82 -54.23 -22.56 -8.10
C ILE A 82 -55.68 -22.39 -7.70
N SER A 83 -56.17 -23.19 -6.75
CA SER A 83 -57.55 -23.11 -6.27
C SER A 83 -57.85 -21.76 -5.60
N GLU A 84 -56.90 -21.24 -4.81
CA GLU A 84 -56.99 -19.95 -4.15
C GLU A 84 -56.98 -18.78 -5.15
N LEU A 85 -56.04 -18.77 -6.09
CA LEU A 85 -55.96 -17.76 -7.15
C LEU A 85 -57.19 -17.80 -8.08
N THR A 86 -57.69 -18.99 -8.41
CA THR A 86 -58.93 -19.15 -9.19
C THR A 86 -60.13 -18.56 -8.43
N SER A 87 -60.20 -18.79 -7.11
CA SER A 87 -61.25 -18.20 -6.26
C SER A 87 -61.11 -16.68 -6.19
N LYS A 88 -59.88 -16.16 -6.10
CA LYS A 88 -59.59 -14.72 -6.09
C LYS A 88 -59.95 -14.07 -7.44
N ILE A 89 -59.62 -14.71 -8.56
CA ILE A 89 -60.02 -14.30 -9.92
C ILE A 89 -61.54 -14.23 -10.02
N SER A 90 -62.24 -15.28 -9.58
CA SER A 90 -63.70 -15.29 -9.61
C SER A 90 -64.31 -14.18 -8.76
N ASN A 91 -63.72 -13.88 -7.61
CA ASN A 91 -64.15 -12.75 -6.77
C ASN A 91 -63.83 -11.40 -7.43
N LEU A 92 -62.63 -11.23 -7.99
CA LEU A 92 -62.21 -10.02 -8.70
C LEU A 92 -63.06 -9.76 -9.94
N GLU A 93 -63.40 -10.78 -10.73
CA GLU A 93 -64.33 -10.68 -11.88
C GLU A 93 -65.71 -10.21 -11.43
N LYS A 94 -66.21 -10.75 -10.30
CA LYS A 94 -67.50 -10.35 -9.73
C LYS A 94 -67.47 -8.93 -9.15
N VAL A 95 -66.37 -8.50 -8.54
CA VAL A 95 -66.20 -7.12 -8.05
C VAL A 95 -66.04 -6.16 -9.23
N LEU A 96 -65.33 -6.55 -10.29
CA LEU A 96 -65.16 -5.81 -11.53
C LEU A 96 -66.49 -5.59 -12.26
N GLU A 97 -67.37 -6.60 -12.32
CA GLU A 97 -68.73 -6.47 -12.87
C GLU A 97 -69.60 -5.42 -12.15
N ASN A 98 -69.29 -5.14 -10.88
CA ASN A 98 -70.05 -4.21 -10.04
C ASN A 98 -69.30 -2.87 -9.81
N ALA A 99 -68.13 -2.68 -10.40
CA ALA A 99 -67.34 -1.46 -10.28
C ALA A 99 -67.93 -0.35 -11.17
N ALA A 100 -68.22 0.81 -10.57
CA ALA A 100 -68.92 1.90 -11.25
C ALA A 100 -67.97 2.96 -11.84
N ASP A 101 -66.69 2.97 -11.45
CA ASP A 101 -65.72 3.99 -11.82
C ASP A 101 -64.42 3.40 -12.41
N LYS A 102 -63.85 4.12 -13.40
CA LYS A 102 -62.72 3.68 -14.24
C LYS A 102 -61.36 3.38 -13.54
N GLU A 103 -61.02 3.96 -12.38
CA GLU A 103 -59.80 3.68 -11.61
C GLU A 103 -60.00 2.40 -10.82
N ALA A 104 -61.14 2.24 -10.15
CA ALA A 104 -61.50 0.96 -9.56
C ALA A 104 -61.49 -0.15 -10.62
N VAL A 105 -62.05 0.11 -11.81
CA VAL A 105 -61.99 -0.84 -12.94
C VAL A 105 -60.54 -1.07 -13.40
N ASN A 106 -59.69 -0.06 -13.52
CA ASN A 106 -58.30 -0.22 -13.97
C ASN A 106 -57.43 -0.95 -12.92
N GLU A 107 -57.59 -0.64 -11.63
CA GLU A 107 -56.89 -1.30 -10.53
C GLU A 107 -57.36 -2.75 -10.39
N LEU A 108 -58.67 -2.99 -10.42
CA LEU A 108 -59.23 -4.35 -10.40
C LEU A 108 -58.88 -5.12 -11.67
N THR A 109 -58.79 -4.47 -12.83
CA THR A 109 -58.33 -5.09 -14.08
C THR A 109 -56.85 -5.41 -14.00
N THR A 110 -56.04 -4.54 -13.40
CA THR A 110 -54.61 -4.78 -13.17
C THR A 110 -54.40 -5.91 -12.17
N GLU A 111 -55.12 -5.90 -11.05
CA GLU A 111 -55.06 -6.96 -10.05
C GLU A 111 -55.57 -8.28 -10.61
N LEU A 112 -56.64 -8.25 -11.42
CA LEU A 112 -57.15 -9.43 -12.13
C LEU A 112 -56.16 -9.94 -13.16
N THR A 113 -55.50 -9.05 -13.91
CA THR A 113 -54.47 -9.40 -14.90
C THR A 113 -53.25 -9.99 -14.22
N ASN A 114 -52.79 -9.39 -13.13
CA ASN A 114 -51.68 -9.89 -12.33
C ASN A 114 -52.03 -11.24 -11.69
N THR A 115 -53.22 -11.39 -11.10
CA THR A 115 -53.68 -12.66 -10.52
C THR A 115 -53.84 -13.75 -11.60
N LYS A 116 -54.28 -13.38 -12.82
CA LYS A 116 -54.33 -14.30 -13.98
C LYS A 116 -52.95 -14.68 -14.49
N ASN A 117 -52.00 -13.75 -14.47
CA ASN A 117 -50.62 -14.00 -14.82
C ASN A 117 -49.94 -14.90 -13.78
N ASP A 118 -50.17 -14.66 -12.48
CA ASP A 118 -49.69 -15.49 -11.37
C ASP A 118 -50.26 -16.90 -11.48
N LEU A 119 -51.57 -17.02 -11.78
CA LEU A 119 -52.21 -18.31 -12.04
C LEU A 119 -51.59 -19.01 -13.26
N SER A 120 -51.34 -18.29 -14.35
CA SER A 120 -50.75 -18.84 -15.58
C SER A 120 -49.31 -19.28 -15.35
N ALA A 121 -48.52 -18.50 -14.61
CA ALA A 121 -47.16 -18.84 -14.21
C ALA A 121 -47.14 -20.09 -13.33
N LEU A 122 -48.03 -20.16 -12.33
CA LEU A 122 -48.17 -21.31 -11.45
C LEU A 122 -48.67 -22.56 -12.19
N GLN A 123 -49.58 -22.41 -13.16
CA GLN A 123 -50.02 -23.49 -14.04
C GLN A 123 -48.89 -23.99 -14.96
N SER A 124 -48.03 -23.07 -15.44
CA SER A 124 -46.89 -23.39 -16.31
C SER A 124 -45.71 -24.05 -15.59
N LEU A 125 -45.61 -23.91 -14.27
CA LEU A 125 -44.55 -24.53 -13.45
C LEU A 125 -44.53 -26.07 -13.59
N GLN A 126 -43.40 -26.63 -13.98
CA GLN A 126 -43.24 -28.08 -14.16
C GLN A 126 -42.10 -28.63 -13.30
N ALA A 127 -42.11 -29.94 -13.04
CA ALA A 127 -41.01 -30.60 -12.34
C ALA A 127 -39.66 -30.43 -13.07
N SER A 128 -39.68 -30.23 -14.41
CA SER A 128 -38.49 -29.95 -15.20
C SER A 128 -37.84 -28.60 -14.90
N ASP A 129 -38.54 -27.66 -14.24
CA ASP A 129 -37.96 -26.39 -13.81
C ASP A 129 -37.13 -26.55 -12.53
N ILE A 130 -37.46 -27.54 -11.68
CA ILE A 130 -36.62 -27.99 -10.56
C ILE A 130 -35.35 -28.65 -11.10
N GLU A 131 -35.47 -29.57 -12.07
CA GLU A 131 -34.32 -30.23 -12.70
C GLU A 131 -33.35 -29.21 -13.33
N LYS A 132 -33.85 -28.19 -14.03
CA LYS A 132 -32.99 -27.13 -14.60
C LYS A 132 -32.26 -26.31 -13.55
N LEU A 133 -32.86 -26.07 -12.38
CA LEU A 133 -32.24 -25.34 -11.28
C LEU A 133 -31.21 -26.22 -10.56
N GLU A 134 -31.53 -27.50 -10.33
CA GLU A 134 -30.61 -28.50 -9.77
C GLU A 134 -29.39 -28.71 -10.68
N ASP A 135 -29.59 -28.79 -12.00
CA ASP A 135 -28.51 -28.90 -12.99
C ASP A 135 -27.59 -27.67 -12.94
N LYS A 136 -28.15 -26.45 -12.88
CA LYS A 136 -27.36 -25.22 -12.76
C LYS A 136 -26.59 -25.13 -11.45
N ILE A 137 -27.20 -25.55 -10.33
CA ILE A 137 -26.50 -25.63 -9.04
C ILE A 137 -25.34 -26.62 -9.12
N SER A 138 -25.55 -27.77 -9.76
CA SER A 138 -24.51 -28.78 -9.96
C SER A 138 -23.39 -28.30 -10.88
N GLU A 139 -23.72 -27.53 -11.93
CA GLU A 139 -22.72 -26.87 -12.78
C GLU A 139 -21.90 -25.83 -11.99
N LEU A 140 -22.51 -25.05 -11.10
CA LEU A 140 -21.80 -24.12 -10.21
C LEU A 140 -20.92 -24.83 -9.17
N GLU A 141 -21.37 -25.97 -8.64
CA GLU A 141 -20.55 -26.82 -7.76
C GLU A 141 -19.32 -27.37 -8.47
N GLY A 142 -19.48 -27.80 -9.73
CA GLY A 142 -18.36 -28.19 -10.59
C GLY A 142 -17.39 -27.03 -10.84
N LEU A 143 -17.90 -25.83 -11.09
CA LEU A 143 -17.10 -24.63 -11.30
C LEU A 143 -16.33 -24.20 -10.04
N SER A 144 -16.95 -24.33 -8.86
CA SER A 144 -16.32 -24.07 -7.56
C SER A 144 -15.19 -25.06 -7.29
N THR A 145 -15.40 -26.34 -7.61
CA THR A 145 -14.38 -27.40 -7.50
C THR A 145 -13.19 -27.13 -8.43
N ASP A 146 -13.46 -26.73 -9.68
CA ASP A 146 -12.42 -26.34 -10.65
C ASP A 146 -11.61 -25.11 -10.18
N LEU A 147 -12.25 -24.15 -9.51
CA LEU A 147 -11.59 -22.98 -8.89
C LEU A 147 -10.78 -23.34 -7.64
N GLU A 148 -11.17 -24.38 -6.89
CA GLU A 148 -10.40 -24.91 -5.75
C GLU A 148 -9.12 -25.63 -6.18
N SER A 149 -9.15 -26.28 -7.34
CA SER A 149 -8.00 -26.93 -7.96
C SER A 149 -7.00 -25.94 -8.59
N LEU A 150 -7.35 -24.65 -8.69
CA LEU A 150 -6.45 -23.60 -9.19
C LEU A 150 -5.49 -23.13 -8.07
N LYS A 151 -4.27 -23.68 -8.06
CA LYS A 151 -3.27 -23.42 -7.02
C LYS A 151 -2.74 -21.98 -7.13
N ALA A 152 -2.90 -21.17 -6.08
CA ALA A 152 -2.52 -19.75 -6.10
C ALA A 152 -1.00 -19.50 -6.15
N THR A 153 -0.17 -20.49 -5.80
CA THR A 153 1.30 -20.43 -5.88
C THR A 153 1.89 -21.84 -5.97
N PHE A 154 2.97 -22.00 -6.73
CA PHE A 154 3.78 -23.22 -6.80
C PHE A 154 5.01 -23.05 -5.92
N ALA A 155 5.15 -23.90 -4.89
CA ALA A 155 6.26 -23.78 -3.94
C ALA A 155 7.59 -24.30 -4.54
N THR A 156 7.53 -25.14 -5.57
CA THR A 156 8.70 -25.71 -6.23
C THR A 156 8.54 -25.79 -7.76
N LYS A 157 9.67 -25.78 -8.49
CA LYS A 157 9.70 -25.89 -9.96
C LYS A 157 9.04 -27.20 -10.46
N ALA A 158 9.18 -28.29 -9.71
CA ALA A 158 8.56 -29.57 -10.04
C ALA A 158 7.04 -29.55 -9.90
N GLU A 159 6.49 -28.82 -8.92
CA GLU A 159 5.05 -28.66 -8.78
C GLU A 159 4.43 -27.83 -9.91
N LEU A 160 5.14 -26.81 -10.40
CA LEU A 160 4.72 -26.04 -11.57
C LEU A 160 4.76 -26.91 -12.85
N ALA A 161 5.83 -27.68 -13.05
CA ALA A 161 5.97 -28.58 -14.21
C ALA A 161 4.90 -29.68 -14.21
N ASN A 162 4.71 -30.37 -13.07
CA ASN A 162 3.68 -31.41 -12.93
C ASN A 162 2.26 -30.85 -13.09
N TYR A 163 2.01 -29.60 -12.68
CA TYR A 163 0.73 -28.94 -12.88
C TYR A 163 0.49 -28.57 -14.34
N VAL A 164 1.52 -28.08 -15.04
CA VAL A 164 1.47 -27.81 -16.50
C VAL A 164 1.24 -29.08 -17.31
N GLU A 165 1.79 -30.21 -16.87
CA GLU A 165 1.61 -31.54 -17.48
C GLU A 165 0.34 -32.27 -17.04
N SER A 166 -0.43 -31.72 -16.09
CA SER A 166 -1.65 -32.35 -15.59
C SER A 166 -2.75 -32.43 -16.65
N GLN A 167 -3.68 -33.40 -16.50
CA GLN A 167 -4.87 -33.50 -17.37
C GLN A 167 -5.74 -32.24 -17.36
N GLU A 168 -5.62 -31.38 -16.34
CA GLU A 168 -6.40 -30.15 -16.17
C GLU A 168 -5.97 -29.02 -17.12
N LEU A 169 -4.70 -29.03 -17.56
CA LEU A 169 -4.09 -28.06 -18.51
C LEU A 169 -3.83 -28.64 -19.91
N SER A 170 -3.82 -29.96 -20.04
CA SER A 170 -3.79 -30.71 -21.30
C SER A 170 -4.91 -30.24 -22.25
N GLY A 171 -4.53 -29.63 -23.39
CA GLY A 171 -5.45 -29.10 -24.40
C GLY A 171 -5.73 -27.59 -24.34
N ILE A 172 -5.15 -26.85 -23.38
CA ILE A 172 -5.37 -25.39 -23.21
C ILE A 172 -4.15 -24.54 -23.64
N ILE A 173 -2.95 -25.10 -23.55
CA ILE A 173 -1.67 -24.48 -23.92
C ILE A 173 -0.99 -25.37 -24.97
N SER A 174 -0.33 -24.76 -25.96
CA SER A 174 0.35 -25.52 -27.02
C SER A 174 1.58 -26.24 -26.48
N GLN A 175 1.90 -27.41 -27.06
CA GLN A 175 3.03 -28.24 -26.64
C GLN A 175 4.36 -27.47 -26.67
N GLU A 176 4.53 -26.53 -27.59
CA GLU A 176 5.72 -25.67 -27.69
C GLU A 176 5.89 -24.71 -26.49
N ILE A 177 4.81 -24.30 -25.83
CA ILE A 177 4.86 -23.47 -24.60
C ILE A 177 5.19 -24.34 -23.39
N VAL A 178 4.70 -25.59 -23.38
CA VAL A 178 5.04 -26.60 -22.36
C VAL A 178 6.55 -26.90 -22.41
N ASP A 179 7.09 -27.12 -23.61
CA ASP A 179 8.51 -27.41 -23.83
C ASP A 179 9.41 -26.20 -23.47
N ALA A 180 8.95 -24.99 -23.76
CA ALA A 180 9.63 -23.73 -23.45
C ALA A 180 9.73 -23.41 -21.94
N LEU A 181 8.76 -23.85 -21.14
CA LEU A 181 8.71 -23.61 -19.70
C LEU A 181 9.49 -24.66 -18.88
N GLY A 182 9.72 -25.85 -19.45
CA GLY A 182 10.51 -26.91 -18.83
C GLY A 182 12.01 -26.60 -18.73
N ASP A 183 12.57 -25.96 -19.76
CA ASP A 183 14.02 -25.82 -19.94
C ASP A 183 14.53 -24.43 -19.52
N ASN A 184 15.27 -24.39 -18.40
CA ASN A 184 15.76 -23.16 -17.75
C ASN A 184 16.41 -22.17 -18.74
N GLY A 185 15.75 -21.02 -18.97
CA GLY A 185 16.40 -19.76 -19.37
C GLY A 185 16.83 -19.59 -20.83
N LYS A 186 16.55 -20.53 -21.74
CA LYS A 186 16.99 -20.40 -23.15
C LYS A 186 16.27 -19.32 -23.94
N ILE A 187 15.03 -18.97 -23.62
CA ILE A 187 14.28 -17.96 -24.39
C ILE A 187 14.92 -16.59 -24.25
N ALA A 188 15.26 -16.16 -23.04
CA ALA A 188 15.86 -14.83 -22.84
C ALA A 188 17.30 -14.77 -23.40
N THR A 189 18.12 -15.81 -23.17
CA THR A 189 19.53 -15.81 -23.61
C THR A 189 19.67 -16.01 -25.11
N ALA A 190 18.88 -16.89 -25.74
CA ALA A 190 18.93 -17.09 -27.19
C ALA A 190 18.39 -15.88 -27.97
N ILE A 191 17.38 -15.19 -27.44
CA ILE A 191 16.87 -13.94 -28.01
C ILE A 191 17.93 -12.83 -27.85
N ASN A 192 18.56 -12.70 -26.68
CA ASN A 192 19.54 -11.65 -26.43
C ASN A 192 20.86 -11.85 -27.22
N ASP A 193 21.38 -13.08 -27.32
CA ASP A 193 22.60 -13.40 -28.07
C ASP A 193 22.41 -13.32 -29.59
N ALA A 194 21.23 -13.74 -30.10
CA ALA A 194 20.90 -13.62 -31.52
C ALA A 194 20.67 -12.17 -31.96
N ILE A 195 20.09 -11.34 -31.08
CA ILE A 195 19.90 -9.90 -31.31
C ILE A 195 21.24 -9.16 -31.26
N GLN A 196 22.09 -9.40 -30.24
CA GLN A 196 23.39 -8.73 -30.14
C GLN A 196 24.33 -9.12 -31.29
N THR A 197 24.37 -10.40 -31.69
CA THR A 197 25.24 -10.87 -32.77
C THR A 197 24.80 -10.36 -34.16
N LYS A 198 23.50 -10.24 -34.42
CA LYS A 198 23.00 -9.68 -35.71
C LYS A 198 23.06 -8.16 -35.77
N VAL A 199 22.79 -7.44 -34.67
CA VAL A 199 22.83 -5.97 -34.65
C VAL A 199 24.27 -5.44 -34.82
N LEU A 200 25.28 -6.09 -34.21
CA LEU A 200 26.69 -5.69 -34.37
C LEU A 200 27.26 -5.98 -35.77
N VAL A 201 26.80 -7.08 -36.40
CA VAL A 201 27.28 -7.52 -37.73
C VAL A 201 26.59 -6.76 -38.86
N THR A 202 25.35 -6.30 -38.68
CA THR A 202 24.56 -5.70 -39.77
C THR A 202 24.61 -4.16 -39.84
N LEU A 203 24.88 -3.43 -38.74
CA LEU A 203 24.74 -1.95 -38.72
C LEU A 203 26.02 -1.15 -38.40
N GLY A 204 27.21 -1.75 -38.47
CA GLY A 204 28.46 -0.98 -38.50
C GLY A 204 28.62 0.09 -37.40
N GLY A 205 28.38 -0.27 -36.14
CA GLY A 205 28.64 0.60 -34.97
C GLY A 205 27.54 1.64 -34.64
N MET A 206 27.47 2.03 -33.37
CA MET A 206 26.42 2.87 -32.74
C MET A 206 26.18 4.27 -33.39
N SER A 207 26.99 4.69 -34.34
CA SER A 207 26.91 6.00 -35.00
C SER A 207 25.73 6.12 -35.98
N GLU A 208 25.31 5.02 -36.63
CA GLU A 208 24.17 5.05 -37.55
C GLU A 208 22.81 4.93 -36.84
N VAL A 209 22.78 4.29 -35.67
CA VAL A 209 21.57 4.17 -34.83
C VAL A 209 21.09 5.55 -34.34
N ALA A 210 22.02 6.47 -34.05
CA ALA A 210 21.70 7.83 -33.64
C ALA A 210 21.04 8.69 -34.73
N LYS A 211 21.24 8.36 -36.03
CA LYS A 211 20.63 9.10 -37.15
C LYS A 211 19.17 8.75 -37.38
N LEU A 212 18.74 7.55 -36.99
CA LEU A 212 17.38 7.03 -37.18
C LEU A 212 16.36 7.60 -36.19
N ALA A 213 16.81 8.10 -35.04
CA ALA A 213 15.91 8.65 -34.02
C ALA A 213 15.50 10.11 -34.28
N GLY A 214 16.13 10.79 -35.25
CA GLY A 214 16.04 12.26 -35.35
C GLY A 214 16.79 12.95 -34.20
N ALA A 215 17.02 14.26 -34.33
CA ALA A 215 17.96 15.00 -33.47
C ALA A 215 17.73 14.85 -31.94
N ASP A 216 16.51 14.49 -31.53
CA ASP A 216 16.12 14.36 -30.12
C ASP A 216 15.38 13.04 -29.79
N GLY A 217 15.35 12.06 -30.68
CA GLY A 217 14.63 10.81 -30.44
C GLY A 217 15.41 9.78 -29.62
N THR A 218 14.70 9.00 -28.83
CA THR A 218 15.27 7.98 -27.95
C THR A 218 15.18 6.57 -28.56
N VAL A 219 15.91 5.61 -27.99
CA VAL A 219 15.80 4.18 -28.36
C VAL A 219 14.37 3.65 -28.17
N ALA A 220 13.60 4.23 -27.25
CA ALA A 220 12.19 3.92 -27.06
C ALA A 220 11.32 4.38 -28.24
N ASP A 221 11.67 5.47 -28.93
CA ASP A 221 10.95 5.96 -30.11
C ASP A 221 11.22 5.08 -31.35
N VAL A 222 12.43 4.53 -31.45
CA VAL A 222 12.78 3.53 -32.47
C VAL A 222 12.04 2.22 -32.20
N ILE A 223 11.99 1.77 -30.94
CA ILE A 223 11.23 0.57 -30.54
C ILE A 223 9.73 0.76 -30.74
N LYS A 224 9.18 1.95 -30.44
CA LYS A 224 7.77 2.28 -30.64
C LYS A 224 7.40 2.33 -32.13
N ASN A 225 8.22 2.93 -32.98
CA ASN A 225 8.03 2.89 -34.43
C ASN A 225 8.11 1.46 -34.99
N ILE A 226 9.01 0.61 -34.47
CA ILE A 226 9.08 -0.80 -34.84
C ILE A 226 7.81 -1.54 -34.38
N TYR A 227 7.30 -1.26 -33.19
CA TYR A 227 6.05 -1.84 -32.67
C TYR A 227 4.82 -1.36 -33.45
N ASP A 228 4.78 -0.09 -33.86
CA ASP A 228 3.70 0.51 -34.66
C ASP A 228 3.75 0.03 -36.13
N VAL A 229 4.92 -0.36 -36.65
CA VAL A 229 5.08 -1.04 -37.95
C VAL A 229 4.69 -2.52 -37.86
N ILE A 230 4.95 -3.17 -36.72
CA ILE A 230 4.57 -4.58 -36.47
C ILE A 230 3.06 -4.72 -36.22
N ASN A 231 2.42 -3.74 -35.58
CA ASN A 231 1.01 -3.80 -35.16
C ASN A 231 0.04 -2.90 -35.97
N ASN A 232 0.50 -2.09 -36.94
CA ASN A 232 -0.43 -1.51 -37.92
C ASN A 232 -0.84 -2.55 -38.94
N ASP A 233 -2.14 -2.79 -38.99
CA ASP A 233 -2.90 -3.72 -39.80
C ASP A 233 -2.83 -3.49 -41.34
N LYS A 234 -1.64 -3.47 -41.93
CA LYS A 234 -1.51 -3.39 -43.40
C LYS A 234 -0.29 -4.13 -43.91
N THR A 235 -0.29 -5.46 -43.84
CA THR A 235 0.26 -6.17 -45.00
C THR A 235 -0.76 -6.26 -46.11
N GLY A 236 -2.06 -6.08 -45.84
CA GLY A 236 -3.14 -5.99 -46.83
C GLY A 236 -3.31 -7.25 -47.69
N ILE A 237 -2.29 -8.10 -47.81
CA ILE A 237 -2.21 -9.25 -48.69
C ILE A 237 -3.06 -10.39 -48.15
N LEU A 238 -3.04 -10.67 -46.83
CA LEU A 238 -3.90 -11.71 -46.25
C LEU A 238 -5.37 -11.30 -46.26
N ALA A 239 -5.68 -10.05 -45.93
CA ALA A 239 -7.04 -9.49 -46.02
C ALA A 239 -7.54 -9.42 -47.47
N LYS A 240 -6.70 -8.99 -48.43
CA LYS A 240 -7.01 -8.98 -49.88
C LYS A 240 -7.09 -10.40 -50.46
N LEU A 241 -6.34 -11.38 -49.94
CA LEU A 241 -6.45 -12.79 -50.33
C LEU A 241 -7.79 -13.38 -49.88
N VAL A 242 -8.21 -13.07 -48.65
CA VAL A 242 -9.53 -13.44 -48.13
C VAL A 242 -10.63 -12.74 -48.95
N GLU A 243 -10.51 -11.43 -49.20
CA GLU A 243 -11.46 -10.66 -50.02
C GLU A 243 -11.55 -11.20 -51.46
N LEU A 244 -10.42 -11.50 -52.11
CA LEU A 244 -10.38 -12.09 -53.45
C LEU A 244 -10.97 -13.51 -53.48
N LYS A 245 -10.87 -14.28 -52.39
CA LYS A 245 -11.42 -15.63 -52.26
C LYS A 245 -12.94 -15.59 -52.12
N ASP A 246 -13.45 -14.75 -51.23
CA ASP A 246 -14.89 -14.54 -51.07
C ASP A 246 -15.51 -14.00 -52.38
N TYR A 247 -14.74 -13.18 -53.11
CA TYR A 247 -15.14 -12.65 -54.42
C TYR A 247 -15.16 -13.70 -55.53
N GLN A 248 -14.17 -14.61 -55.56
CA GLN A 248 -14.15 -15.75 -56.49
C GLN A 248 -15.35 -16.67 -56.25
N ASP A 249 -15.63 -17.00 -54.98
CA ASP A 249 -16.73 -17.89 -54.61
C ASP A 249 -18.09 -17.29 -55.01
N ALA A 250 -18.26 -15.97 -54.88
CA ALA A 250 -19.46 -15.25 -55.32
C ALA A 250 -19.64 -15.24 -56.86
N LEU A 251 -18.54 -15.09 -57.63
CA LEU A 251 -18.57 -15.13 -59.10
C LEU A 251 -18.80 -16.54 -59.64
N GLU A 252 -18.16 -17.57 -59.07
CA GLU A 252 -18.34 -18.97 -59.45
C GLU A 252 -19.79 -19.42 -59.21
N THR A 253 -20.41 -18.98 -58.12
CA THR A 253 -21.84 -19.23 -57.83
C THR A 253 -22.76 -18.59 -58.89
N LYS A 254 -22.42 -17.40 -59.40
CA LYS A 254 -23.22 -16.69 -60.42
C LYS A 254 -23.01 -17.23 -61.84
N ALA A 255 -21.80 -17.70 -62.18
CA ALA A 255 -21.48 -18.30 -63.49
C ALA A 255 -22.31 -19.57 -63.77
N VAL A 256 -22.57 -20.37 -62.73
CA VAL A 256 -23.39 -21.59 -62.78
C VAL A 256 -24.89 -21.29 -63.01
N ALA A 257 -25.37 -20.08 -62.67
CA ALA A 257 -26.77 -19.70 -62.77
C ALA A 257 -27.16 -19.07 -64.13
N GLU A 258 -26.24 -18.37 -64.83
CA GLU A 258 -26.61 -17.59 -66.02
C GLU A 258 -25.70 -17.74 -67.27
N GLY A 259 -24.65 -18.58 -67.24
CA GLY A 259 -23.95 -19.04 -68.47
C GLY A 259 -23.19 -17.97 -69.29
N PHE A 260 -22.52 -17.03 -68.63
CA PHE A 260 -21.80 -15.94 -69.30
C PHE A 260 -20.29 -16.21 -69.48
N GLU A 261 -19.81 -16.35 -70.73
CA GLU A 261 -18.38 -16.47 -71.10
C GLU A 261 -17.50 -15.31 -70.58
N SER A 262 -18.09 -14.16 -70.26
CA SER A 262 -17.38 -13.00 -69.68
C SER A 262 -17.02 -13.20 -68.21
N VAL A 263 -17.79 -13.97 -67.44
CA VAL A 263 -17.57 -14.20 -66.00
C VAL A 263 -16.42 -15.19 -65.78
N GLU A 264 -16.28 -16.22 -66.61
CA GLU A 264 -15.15 -17.17 -66.56
C GLU A 264 -13.79 -16.50 -66.79
N LYS A 265 -13.72 -15.52 -67.70
CA LYS A 265 -12.49 -14.73 -67.94
C LYS A 265 -12.10 -13.86 -66.75
N VAL A 266 -13.08 -13.38 -65.99
CA VAL A 266 -12.86 -12.57 -64.77
C VAL A 266 -12.44 -13.48 -63.60
N ILE A 267 -13.08 -14.65 -63.45
CA ILE A 267 -12.68 -15.66 -62.46
C ILE A 267 -11.22 -16.10 -62.70
N ALA A 268 -10.82 -16.33 -63.96
CA ALA A 268 -9.45 -16.68 -64.30
C ALA A 268 -8.42 -15.61 -63.89
N LYS A 269 -8.74 -14.31 -64.08
CA LYS A 269 -7.89 -13.19 -63.64
C LYS A 269 -7.83 -13.04 -62.13
N VAL A 270 -8.94 -13.27 -61.41
CA VAL A 270 -8.97 -13.27 -59.93
C VAL A 270 -8.08 -14.37 -59.37
N LYS A 271 -8.10 -15.56 -60.00
CA LYS A 271 -7.26 -16.69 -59.64
C LYS A 271 -5.76 -16.40 -59.83
N GLU A 272 -5.41 -15.76 -60.95
CA GLU A 272 -4.03 -15.34 -61.26
C GLU A 272 -3.51 -14.30 -60.24
N LEU A 273 -4.38 -13.37 -59.79
CA LEU A 273 -4.07 -12.41 -58.74
C LEU A 273 -3.89 -13.06 -57.36
N GLN A 274 -4.75 -14.02 -56.99
CA GLN A 274 -4.60 -14.77 -55.74
C GLN A 274 -3.28 -15.56 -55.71
N GLU A 275 -2.90 -16.21 -56.81
CA GLU A 275 -1.64 -16.93 -56.91
C GLU A 275 -0.44 -15.98 -56.75
N ASN A 276 -0.47 -14.82 -57.39
CA ASN A 276 0.57 -13.79 -57.26
C ASN A 276 0.69 -13.25 -55.82
N TYR A 277 -0.44 -12.94 -55.17
CA TYR A 277 -0.43 -12.48 -53.77
C TYR A 277 0.02 -13.57 -52.78
N THR A 278 -0.35 -14.83 -53.04
CA THR A 278 0.07 -15.97 -52.21
C THR A 278 1.58 -16.22 -52.33
N GLN A 279 2.15 -16.13 -53.54
CA GLN A 279 3.60 -16.24 -53.75
C GLN A 279 4.37 -15.08 -53.12
N LEU A 280 3.83 -13.86 -53.18
CA LEU A 280 4.43 -12.68 -52.54
C LEU A 280 4.47 -12.82 -51.01
N TYR A 281 3.36 -13.32 -50.42
CA TYR A 281 3.24 -13.61 -48.98
C TYR A 281 4.19 -14.73 -48.52
N ALA A 282 4.43 -15.74 -49.36
CA ALA A 282 5.27 -16.89 -49.06
C ALA A 282 6.78 -16.66 -49.30
N SER A 283 7.17 -15.56 -49.95
CA SER A 283 8.57 -15.33 -50.34
C SER A 283 9.50 -15.07 -49.13
N ASP A 284 10.73 -15.59 -49.17
CA ASP A 284 11.75 -15.31 -48.15
C ASP A 284 12.18 -13.83 -48.11
N GLN A 285 11.86 -13.06 -49.15
CA GLN A 285 12.03 -11.61 -49.22
C GLN A 285 11.05 -10.86 -48.31
N PHE A 286 9.81 -11.34 -48.16
CA PHE A 286 8.82 -10.76 -47.24
C PHE A 286 9.19 -11.03 -45.77
N LYS A 287 9.81 -12.19 -45.48
CA LYS A 287 10.28 -12.56 -44.13
C LYS A 287 11.56 -11.86 -43.68
N ASN A 288 12.38 -11.31 -44.59
CA ASN A 288 13.68 -10.69 -44.29
C ASN A 288 13.79 -9.20 -44.69
N ALA A 289 12.71 -8.43 -44.55
CA ALA A 289 12.66 -7.02 -44.95
C ALA A 289 13.41 -6.08 -43.97
N VAL A 290 14.75 -6.04 -44.07
CA VAL A 290 15.60 -5.00 -43.46
C VAL A 290 16.61 -4.51 -44.50
N ASN A 291 16.18 -3.61 -45.41
CA ASN A 291 17.00 -2.54 -45.99
C ASN A 291 16.24 -1.75 -47.08
N THR A 292 16.52 -0.45 -47.13
CA THR A 292 15.73 0.64 -47.74
C THR A 292 15.52 0.58 -49.26
N GLU A 293 16.23 -0.27 -50.02
CA GLU A 293 16.10 -0.32 -51.49
C GLU A 293 14.99 -1.28 -51.97
N VAL A 294 14.75 -2.36 -51.22
CA VAL A 294 13.71 -3.38 -51.50
C VAL A 294 12.30 -2.86 -51.17
N ALA A 295 12.18 -1.96 -50.19
CA ALA A 295 10.93 -1.29 -49.85
C ALA A 295 10.39 -0.46 -51.03
N SER A 296 11.25 0.13 -51.87
CA SER A 296 10.81 0.89 -53.04
C SER A 296 10.28 -0.01 -54.16
N ILE A 297 10.86 -1.20 -54.34
CA ILE A 297 10.44 -2.20 -55.35
C ILE A 297 9.14 -2.88 -54.92
N ILE A 298 9.01 -3.25 -53.64
CA ILE A 298 7.77 -3.82 -53.09
C ILE A 298 6.64 -2.78 -53.13
N ASN A 299 6.92 -1.52 -52.78
CA ASN A 299 5.91 -0.45 -52.90
C ASN A 299 5.56 -0.12 -54.36
N ALA A 300 6.49 -0.25 -55.30
CA ALA A 300 6.20 -0.08 -56.73
C ALA A 300 5.32 -1.22 -57.26
N GLN A 301 5.62 -2.48 -56.91
CA GLN A 301 4.79 -3.63 -57.29
C GLN A 301 3.42 -3.64 -56.61
N LEU A 302 3.33 -3.19 -55.34
CA LEU A 302 2.06 -2.97 -54.64
C LEU A 302 1.24 -1.86 -55.30
N LYS A 303 1.89 -0.78 -55.75
CA LYS A 303 1.23 0.32 -56.46
C LYS A 303 0.73 -0.10 -57.84
N ASP A 304 1.47 -0.92 -58.57
CA ASP A 304 1.04 -1.48 -59.85
C ASP A 304 -0.14 -2.46 -59.67
N ALA A 305 -0.10 -3.28 -58.61
CA ALA A 305 -1.19 -4.18 -58.26
C ALA A 305 -2.45 -3.44 -57.75
N ASP A 306 -2.29 -2.36 -56.97
CA ASP A 306 -3.41 -1.49 -56.56
C ASP A 306 -3.98 -0.73 -57.76
N THR A 307 -3.16 -0.35 -58.74
CA THR A 307 -3.61 0.28 -59.98
C THR A 307 -4.39 -0.71 -60.85
N ALA A 308 -3.94 -1.96 -60.95
CA ALA A 308 -4.66 -3.03 -61.64
C ALA A 308 -6.00 -3.39 -60.96
N LEU A 309 -6.03 -3.43 -59.61
CA LEU A 309 -7.24 -3.61 -58.82
C LEU A 309 -8.21 -2.42 -58.98
N GLY A 310 -7.69 -1.20 -59.03
CA GLY A 310 -8.47 0.01 -59.34
C GLY A 310 -9.08 -0.03 -60.74
N GLY A 311 -8.33 -0.53 -61.73
CA GLY A 311 -8.82 -0.77 -63.09
C GLY A 311 -9.93 -1.82 -63.13
N LEU A 312 -9.76 -2.94 -62.42
CA LEU A 312 -10.77 -4.01 -62.35
C LEU A 312 -12.05 -3.54 -61.63
N LYS A 313 -11.92 -2.73 -60.58
CA LYS A 313 -13.04 -2.08 -59.88
C LYS A 313 -13.77 -1.10 -60.78
N GLN A 314 -13.07 -0.33 -61.63
CA GLN A 314 -13.71 0.54 -62.62
C GLN A 314 -14.43 -0.26 -63.71
N GLU A 315 -13.82 -1.34 -64.23
CA GLU A 315 -14.44 -2.23 -65.21
C GLU A 315 -15.74 -2.86 -64.67
N LEU A 316 -15.74 -3.24 -63.39
CA LEU A 316 -16.90 -3.77 -62.67
C LEU A 316 -18.01 -2.74 -62.44
N VAL A 317 -17.64 -1.47 -62.16
CA VAL A 317 -18.58 -0.34 -62.07
C VAL A 317 -19.21 -0.05 -63.44
N SER A 318 -18.44 -0.11 -64.54
CA SER A 318 -18.98 0.02 -65.90
C SER A 318 -19.85 -1.16 -66.36
N LEU A 319 -19.81 -2.30 -65.65
CA LEU A 319 -20.68 -3.47 -65.87
C LEU A 319 -21.92 -3.49 -64.93
N GLY A 320 -22.08 -2.50 -64.04
CA GLY A 320 -23.31 -2.27 -63.28
C GLY A 320 -23.59 -3.21 -62.09
N ILE A 321 -22.59 -3.82 -61.46
CA ILE A 321 -22.80 -4.78 -60.36
C ILE A 321 -22.14 -4.29 -59.05
N ALA A 322 -22.92 -3.76 -58.11
CA ALA A 322 -22.48 -3.38 -56.76
C ALA A 322 -23.29 -4.10 -55.65
N ILE A 323 -22.99 -5.39 -55.44
CA ILE A 323 -23.74 -6.27 -54.52
C ILE A 323 -23.48 -5.95 -53.03
N ASN A 324 -22.32 -5.38 -52.67
CA ASN A 324 -21.91 -5.18 -51.27
C ASN A 324 -22.51 -3.94 -50.58
N SER A 325 -23.30 -3.12 -51.28
CA SER A 325 -23.96 -1.93 -50.72
C SER A 325 -25.48 -1.99 -50.86
N MET A 326 -26.06 -3.20 -50.90
CA MET A 326 -27.51 -3.39 -50.89
C MET A 326 -27.99 -3.63 -49.45
N ILE A 327 -28.92 -2.80 -48.96
CA ILE A 327 -29.64 -3.10 -47.72
C ILE A 327 -30.76 -4.10 -48.07
N GLN A 328 -30.76 -5.24 -47.39
CA GLN A 328 -31.68 -6.35 -47.65
C GLN A 328 -32.86 -6.37 -46.67
N SER A 329 -32.70 -5.83 -45.46
CA SER A 329 -33.76 -5.77 -44.45
C SER A 329 -33.55 -4.60 -43.51
N VAL A 330 -34.67 -3.99 -43.09
CA VAL A 330 -34.75 -3.00 -42.01
C VAL A 330 -35.83 -3.44 -41.03
N VAL A 331 -35.54 -3.44 -39.72
CA VAL A 331 -36.46 -3.90 -38.66
C VAL A 331 -36.47 -2.90 -37.52
N PHE A 332 -37.66 -2.52 -37.03
CA PHE A 332 -37.78 -1.62 -35.89
C PHE A 332 -37.37 -2.30 -34.57
N ILE A 333 -36.57 -1.61 -33.76
CA ILE A 333 -36.17 -2.00 -32.41
C ILE A 333 -37.07 -1.23 -31.42
N PRO A 334 -38.08 -1.87 -30.83
CA PRO A 334 -39.00 -1.20 -29.91
C PRO A 334 -38.32 -0.90 -28.57
N SER A 335 -38.52 0.31 -28.06
CA SER A 335 -38.14 0.71 -26.70
C SER A 335 -39.21 0.39 -25.65
N THR A 336 -40.40 -0.03 -26.08
CA THR A 336 -41.57 -0.32 -25.26
C THR A 336 -42.15 -1.69 -25.60
N VAL A 337 -42.78 -2.35 -24.62
CA VAL A 337 -43.35 -3.70 -24.79
C VAL A 337 -44.50 -3.73 -25.81
N ASP A 338 -45.28 -2.65 -25.89
CA ASP A 338 -46.36 -2.46 -26.84
C ASP A 338 -45.88 -2.01 -28.24
N ARG A 339 -44.55 -1.83 -28.41
CA ARG A 339 -43.89 -1.40 -29.65
C ARG A 339 -44.43 -0.07 -30.18
N SER A 340 -44.88 0.81 -29.27
CA SER A 340 -45.42 2.12 -29.59
C SER A 340 -44.42 3.25 -29.32
N VAL A 341 -44.62 4.39 -29.99
CA VAL A 341 -43.89 5.64 -29.77
C VAL A 341 -44.90 6.70 -29.36
N ASP A 342 -44.85 7.11 -28.09
CA ASP A 342 -45.79 8.07 -27.53
C ASP A 342 -45.37 9.52 -27.76
N PHE A 343 -46.34 10.37 -28.08
CA PHE A 343 -46.26 11.82 -28.03
C PHE A 343 -47.31 12.36 -27.07
N TYR A 344 -46.91 13.31 -26.23
CA TYR A 344 -47.74 13.86 -25.15
C TYR A 344 -48.09 15.32 -25.41
N THR A 345 -49.34 15.67 -25.12
CA THR A 345 -49.77 17.07 -25.00
C THR A 345 -50.31 17.29 -23.61
N LEU A 346 -49.67 18.18 -22.85
CA LEU A 346 -50.10 18.60 -21.54
C LEU A 346 -50.94 19.87 -21.66
N TYR A 347 -52.18 19.81 -21.19
CA TYR A 347 -53.11 20.92 -21.09
C TYR A 347 -53.18 21.42 -19.65
N ALA A 348 -53.33 22.72 -19.44
CA ALA A 348 -53.58 23.33 -18.14
C ALA A 348 -54.67 24.41 -18.25
N LYS A 349 -55.32 24.75 -17.13
CA LYS A 349 -56.27 25.87 -17.10
C LYS A 349 -55.50 27.19 -17.17
N THR A 350 -56.07 28.19 -17.84
CA THR A 350 -55.47 29.53 -17.94
C THR A 350 -55.91 30.44 -16.79
N THR A 351 -55.08 31.43 -16.48
CA THR A 351 -55.43 32.55 -15.59
C THR A 351 -56.28 33.63 -16.26
N ASP A 352 -56.50 33.59 -17.58
CA ASP A 352 -57.37 34.56 -18.26
C ASP A 352 -58.82 34.43 -17.77
N VAL A 353 -59.32 35.50 -17.15
CA VAL A 353 -60.67 35.61 -16.59
C VAL A 353 -61.79 35.34 -17.60
N ASN A 354 -61.53 35.48 -18.91
CA ASN A 354 -62.52 35.18 -19.96
C ASN A 354 -62.52 33.72 -20.43
N SER A 355 -61.57 32.90 -19.95
CA SER A 355 -61.39 31.48 -20.36
C SER A 355 -60.92 30.59 -19.21
N ALA A 356 -61.11 31.01 -17.96
CA ALA A 356 -60.54 30.38 -16.75
C ALA A 356 -60.97 28.92 -16.53
N ASP A 357 -62.09 28.49 -17.12
CA ASP A 357 -62.58 27.10 -17.06
C ASP A 357 -62.14 26.23 -18.25
N GLN A 358 -61.41 26.80 -19.22
CA GLN A 358 -60.95 26.08 -20.41
C GLN A 358 -59.50 25.59 -20.28
N TYR A 359 -59.30 24.34 -20.66
CA TYR A 359 -57.97 23.76 -20.82
C TYR A 359 -57.34 24.22 -22.13
N VAL A 360 -56.13 24.79 -22.02
CA VAL A 360 -55.30 25.19 -23.16
C VAL A 360 -54.01 24.38 -23.16
N VAL A 361 -53.39 24.23 -24.32
CA VAL A 361 -52.10 23.52 -24.45
C VAL A 361 -51.04 24.28 -23.64
N ALA A 362 -50.52 23.65 -22.60
CA ALA A 362 -49.48 24.20 -21.74
C ALA A 362 -48.08 23.75 -22.18
N ALA A 363 -47.95 22.49 -22.61
CA ALA A 363 -46.72 21.95 -23.18
C ALA A 363 -47.03 20.82 -24.17
N LYS A 364 -46.16 20.63 -25.16
CA LYS A 364 -46.17 19.48 -26.07
C LYS A 364 -44.84 18.74 -25.95
N SER A 365 -44.81 17.46 -26.31
CA SER A 365 -43.56 16.71 -26.38
C SER A 365 -42.56 17.48 -27.23
N VAL A 366 -41.32 17.60 -26.76
CA VAL A 366 -40.31 18.45 -27.39
C VAL A 366 -39.88 17.88 -28.74
N ASN A 367 -40.63 18.21 -29.78
CA ASN A 367 -40.39 18.13 -31.23
C ASN A 367 -39.73 16.86 -31.81
N THR A 368 -39.22 15.87 -31.09
CA THR A 368 -38.48 14.74 -31.66
C THR A 368 -38.41 13.56 -30.68
N GLN A 369 -38.95 12.41 -31.10
CA GLN A 369 -38.78 11.11 -30.44
C GLN A 369 -37.73 10.30 -31.19
N LYS A 370 -36.87 9.57 -30.49
CA LYS A 370 -35.85 8.72 -31.12
C LYS A 370 -36.38 7.31 -31.34
N MET A 371 -36.09 6.75 -32.51
CA MET A 371 -36.43 5.39 -32.92
C MET A 371 -35.17 4.70 -33.43
N GLU A 372 -35.04 3.40 -33.18
CA GLU A 372 -33.89 2.62 -33.63
C GLU A 372 -34.33 1.52 -34.60
N PHE A 373 -33.56 1.34 -35.68
CA PHE A 373 -33.80 0.34 -36.72
C PHE A 373 -32.55 -0.48 -36.98
N ARG A 374 -32.69 -1.80 -37.05
CA ARG A 374 -31.60 -2.69 -37.45
C ARG A 374 -31.56 -2.82 -38.97
N ILE A 375 -30.39 -2.62 -39.57
CA ILE A 375 -30.10 -2.75 -41.00
C ILE A 375 -29.27 -4.01 -41.24
N SER A 376 -29.63 -4.80 -42.25
CA SER A 376 -28.89 -6.01 -42.64
C SER A 376 -28.56 -6.06 -44.14
N PRO A 377 -27.32 -6.41 -44.52
CA PRO A 377 -26.17 -6.61 -43.64
C PRO A 377 -25.64 -5.27 -43.08
N ALA A 378 -25.09 -5.28 -41.87
CA ALA A 378 -24.51 -4.09 -41.24
C ALA A 378 -23.34 -3.48 -42.06
N SER A 379 -22.69 -4.27 -42.90
CA SER A 379 -21.62 -3.80 -43.81
C SER A 379 -22.12 -2.95 -44.97
N ALA A 380 -23.43 -2.86 -45.21
CA ALA A 380 -23.99 -2.03 -46.28
C ALA A 380 -23.78 -0.52 -46.03
N VAL A 381 -23.65 -0.13 -44.76
CA VAL A 381 -23.51 1.25 -44.29
C VAL A 381 -22.33 1.34 -43.33
N SER A 382 -21.43 2.31 -43.55
CA SER A 382 -20.24 2.50 -42.70
C SER A 382 -20.34 3.70 -41.76
N SER A 383 -21.12 4.73 -42.12
CA SER A 383 -21.37 5.93 -41.31
C SER A 383 -22.67 6.60 -41.73
N VAL A 384 -23.11 7.63 -40.97
CA VAL A 384 -24.28 8.46 -41.34
C VAL A 384 -24.04 9.21 -42.66
N GLU A 385 -22.82 9.67 -42.92
CA GLU A 385 -22.47 10.35 -44.18
C GLU A 385 -22.52 9.39 -45.36
N ASP A 386 -22.05 8.15 -45.17
CA ASP A 386 -22.15 7.08 -46.16
C ASP A 386 -23.60 6.69 -46.44
N PHE A 387 -24.44 6.63 -45.39
CA PHE A 387 -25.87 6.38 -45.52
C PHE A 387 -26.57 7.48 -46.35
N ASN A 388 -26.40 8.76 -45.98
CA ASN A 388 -27.05 9.89 -46.66
C ASN A 388 -26.56 10.12 -48.10
N LYS A 389 -25.39 9.57 -48.44
CA LYS A 389 -24.85 9.55 -49.80
C LYS A 389 -25.54 8.50 -50.68
N LYS A 390 -25.87 7.33 -50.13
CA LYS A 390 -26.34 6.15 -50.86
C LYS A 390 -27.86 5.93 -50.83
N TYR A 391 -28.51 6.38 -49.76
CA TYR A 391 -29.93 6.10 -49.50
C TYR A 391 -30.70 7.37 -49.13
N THR A 392 -32.02 7.29 -49.29
CA THR A 392 -32.99 8.25 -48.80
C THR A 392 -33.98 7.54 -47.90
N ILE A 393 -34.44 8.23 -46.85
CA ILE A 393 -35.49 7.72 -45.96
C ILE A 393 -36.81 8.44 -46.19
N SER A 394 -37.90 7.70 -46.09
CA SER A 394 -39.25 8.26 -46.05
C SER A 394 -40.10 7.49 -45.05
N LEU A 395 -41.23 8.05 -44.66
CA LEU A 395 -42.21 7.35 -43.82
C LEU A 395 -43.44 7.01 -44.65
N ASN A 396 -43.99 5.83 -44.41
CA ASN A 396 -45.41 5.57 -44.71
C ASN A 396 -46.20 5.76 -43.43
N ALA A 397 -47.20 6.64 -43.46
CA ALA A 397 -48.19 6.78 -42.40
C ALA A 397 -49.56 6.39 -42.95
N GLU A 398 -50.23 5.45 -42.28
CA GLU A 398 -51.62 5.08 -42.58
C GLU A 398 -52.54 5.46 -41.40
N GLU A 399 -53.54 6.29 -41.68
CA GLU A 399 -54.71 6.50 -40.82
C GLU A 399 -55.79 5.46 -41.19
N ARG A 400 -56.58 4.95 -40.23
CA ARG A 400 -57.73 4.06 -40.52
C ARG A 400 -58.98 4.58 -39.80
N PRO A 401 -60.18 4.62 -40.45
CA PRO A 401 -60.73 3.52 -41.25
C PRO A 401 -61.17 3.93 -42.68
N ASN A 402 -60.62 3.26 -43.71
CA ASN A 402 -60.73 3.50 -45.16
C ASN A 402 -59.72 4.51 -45.76
N TRP A 403 -58.44 4.11 -45.67
CA TRP A 403 -57.30 4.42 -46.53
C TRP A 403 -57.34 5.66 -47.43
N THR A 404 -56.79 6.76 -46.91
CA THR A 404 -56.06 7.76 -47.71
C THR A 404 -54.75 8.13 -47.00
N ARG A 405 -53.65 8.24 -47.74
CA ARG A 405 -52.29 8.50 -47.24
C ARG A 405 -52.14 9.99 -46.91
N SER A 406 -51.86 10.36 -45.66
CA SER A 406 -51.58 11.76 -45.27
C SER A 406 -50.06 12.00 -45.33
N VAL A 407 -49.60 12.84 -46.25
CA VAL A 407 -48.18 12.89 -46.67
C VAL A 407 -47.32 13.86 -45.82
N ASN A 408 -47.89 14.66 -44.91
CA ASN A 408 -47.17 15.81 -44.33
C ASN A 408 -47.22 15.94 -42.79
N GLU A 409 -47.59 14.89 -42.04
CA GLU A 409 -47.80 15.00 -40.59
C GLU A 409 -46.57 14.64 -39.74
N PHE A 410 -45.62 13.90 -40.33
CA PHE A 410 -44.42 13.40 -39.66
C PHE A 410 -43.15 13.76 -40.44
N ASP A 411 -42.12 14.22 -39.74
CA ASP A 411 -40.76 14.34 -40.32
C ASP A 411 -39.82 13.33 -39.67
N VAL A 412 -38.94 12.73 -40.50
CA VAL A 412 -37.91 11.80 -40.06
C VAL A 412 -36.51 12.27 -40.45
N LYS A 413 -35.54 12.08 -39.56
CA LYS A 413 -34.12 12.39 -39.82
C LYS A 413 -33.21 11.30 -39.26
N VAL A 414 -32.10 11.03 -39.93
CA VAL A 414 -31.06 10.14 -39.39
C VAL A 414 -30.22 10.93 -38.38
N GLU A 415 -30.09 10.39 -37.17
CA GLU A 415 -29.31 11.00 -36.09
C GLU A 415 -27.94 10.34 -35.95
N SER A 416 -27.93 8.99 -35.96
CA SER A 416 -26.71 8.22 -35.76
C SER A 416 -26.78 6.85 -36.43
N TYR A 417 -25.62 6.28 -36.71
CA TYR A 417 -25.46 4.91 -37.17
C TYR A 417 -24.31 4.25 -36.42
N ASN A 418 -24.55 3.07 -35.84
CA ASN A 418 -23.52 2.28 -35.17
C ASN A 418 -23.75 0.78 -35.42
N ALA A 419 -22.78 0.11 -36.04
CA ALA A 419 -22.72 -1.36 -36.16
C ALA A 419 -24.03 -2.04 -36.61
N GLY A 420 -24.73 -1.47 -37.59
CA GLY A 420 -25.99 -2.03 -38.11
C GLY A 420 -27.25 -1.51 -37.42
N ILE A 421 -27.15 -0.56 -36.46
CA ILE A 421 -28.29 0.14 -35.86
C ILE A 421 -28.33 1.57 -36.40
N LEU A 422 -29.44 1.94 -37.03
CA LEU A 422 -29.78 3.27 -37.52
C LEU A 422 -30.73 3.92 -36.51
N THR A 423 -30.29 4.99 -35.86
CA THR A 423 -31.14 5.81 -35.00
C THR A 423 -31.72 6.96 -35.83
N VAL A 424 -33.04 7.07 -35.83
CA VAL A 424 -33.77 8.14 -36.49
C VAL A 424 -34.61 8.94 -35.51
N SER A 425 -34.77 10.21 -35.82
CA SER A 425 -35.55 11.21 -35.10
C SER A 425 -36.93 11.28 -35.78
N LEU A 426 -38.02 11.12 -35.03
CA LEU A 426 -39.40 11.30 -35.48
C LEU A 426 -40.01 12.54 -34.86
N THR A 427 -40.55 13.43 -35.67
CA THR A 427 -41.32 14.59 -35.21
C THR A 427 -42.75 14.49 -35.74
N THR A 428 -43.73 15.02 -35.01
CA THR A 428 -45.11 15.08 -35.49
C THR A 428 -45.72 16.45 -35.22
N THR A 429 -46.52 16.92 -36.17
CA THR A 429 -47.44 18.07 -35.98
C THR A 429 -48.88 17.61 -35.77
N GLY A 430 -49.08 16.30 -35.78
CA GLY A 430 -50.35 15.62 -35.73
C GLY A 430 -51.04 15.63 -34.37
N SER A 431 -52.35 15.38 -34.41
CA SER A 431 -53.18 15.24 -33.20
C SER A 431 -53.82 13.86 -33.06
N THR A 432 -53.55 12.93 -33.99
CA THR A 432 -54.12 11.58 -34.02
C THR A 432 -53.02 10.52 -34.07
N SER A 433 -53.31 9.35 -33.51
CA SER A 433 -52.40 8.21 -33.52
C SER A 433 -52.35 7.53 -34.89
N HIS A 434 -51.18 7.08 -35.31
CA HIS A 434 -50.92 6.53 -36.65
C HIS A 434 -50.11 5.24 -36.61
N ALA A 435 -50.26 4.38 -37.61
CA ALA A 435 -49.30 3.31 -37.88
C ALA A 435 -48.25 3.83 -38.88
N VAL A 436 -46.97 3.77 -38.51
CA VAL A 436 -45.86 4.32 -39.29
C VAL A 436 -44.83 3.24 -39.63
N SER A 437 -44.32 3.21 -40.85
CA SER A 437 -43.15 2.39 -41.24
C SER A 437 -42.06 3.26 -41.86
N LEU A 438 -40.79 2.91 -41.58
CA LEU A 438 -39.62 3.54 -42.21
C LEU A 438 -39.32 2.86 -43.55
N ASN A 439 -39.26 3.62 -44.63
CA ASN A 439 -38.78 3.15 -45.93
C ASN A 439 -37.35 3.64 -46.16
N ILE A 440 -36.53 2.77 -46.73
CA ILE A 440 -35.19 3.07 -47.18
C ILE A 440 -35.10 2.74 -48.68
N ASP A 441 -34.82 3.78 -49.46
CA ASP A 441 -34.71 3.73 -50.91
C ASP A 441 -33.29 4.10 -51.34
N SER A 442 -32.82 3.50 -52.44
CA SER A 442 -31.61 3.95 -53.13
C SER A 442 -31.77 5.40 -53.56
N LYS A 443 -30.74 6.21 -53.35
CA LYS A 443 -30.71 7.57 -53.88
C LYS A 443 -30.56 7.53 -55.39
N GLU A 444 -31.44 8.22 -56.11
CA GLU A 444 -31.35 8.41 -57.56
C GLU A 444 -30.10 9.24 -57.92
N ASP A 445 -29.53 8.99 -59.09
CA ASP A 445 -28.42 9.81 -59.61
C ASP A 445 -28.90 11.19 -60.12
N GLU A 446 -27.96 12.06 -60.50
CA GLU A 446 -28.26 13.44 -60.95
C GLU A 446 -29.17 13.50 -62.20
N ASP A 447 -29.31 12.39 -62.94
CA ASP A 447 -30.12 12.25 -64.15
C ASP A 447 -31.47 11.54 -63.89
N GLY A 448 -31.77 11.15 -62.65
CA GLY A 448 -33.02 10.50 -62.25
C GLY A 448 -33.08 8.99 -62.55
N ASN A 449 -31.93 8.32 -62.75
CA ASN A 449 -31.88 6.87 -62.90
C ASN A 449 -31.72 6.18 -61.54
N ALA A 450 -32.22 4.93 -61.45
CA ALA A 450 -32.11 4.12 -60.24
C ALA A 450 -30.63 3.99 -59.80
N GLY A 451 -30.33 4.38 -58.56
CA GLY A 451 -28.98 4.39 -58.03
C GLY A 451 -28.27 3.03 -58.11
N LEU A 452 -26.94 3.07 -58.18
CA LEU A 452 -26.05 1.90 -58.36
C LEU A 452 -26.16 0.81 -57.27
N THR A 453 -26.98 1.02 -56.23
CA THR A 453 -27.19 0.13 -55.08
C THR A 453 -28.67 -0.22 -54.93
N PRO A 454 -29.25 -1.18 -55.69
CA PRO A 454 -30.69 -1.43 -55.69
C PRO A 454 -31.19 -1.81 -54.30
N THR A 455 -31.93 -0.92 -53.63
CA THR A 455 -32.42 -1.04 -52.24
C THR A 455 -33.80 -0.40 -52.20
N HIS A 456 -34.81 -1.20 -51.87
CA HIS A 456 -36.18 -0.76 -51.65
C HIS A 456 -36.75 -1.63 -50.54
N VAL A 457 -36.59 -1.19 -49.29
CA VAL A 457 -37.00 -1.96 -48.11
C VAL A 457 -37.80 -1.07 -47.16
N SER A 458 -38.80 -1.66 -46.52
CA SER A 458 -39.62 -1.02 -45.51
C SER A 458 -39.51 -1.78 -44.20
N SER A 459 -39.57 -1.07 -43.08
CA SER A 459 -39.69 -1.68 -41.76
C SER A 459 -41.07 -2.27 -41.57
N ASP A 460 -41.24 -3.02 -40.48
CA ASP A 460 -42.56 -3.27 -39.93
C ASP A 460 -43.23 -1.95 -39.49
N TYR A 461 -44.56 -1.96 -39.48
CA TYR A 461 -45.37 -0.85 -38.98
C TYR A 461 -45.30 -0.80 -37.46
N LEU A 462 -45.01 0.38 -36.91
CA LEU A 462 -45.03 0.69 -35.48
C LEU A 462 -46.16 1.69 -35.16
N ALA A 463 -46.69 1.63 -33.94
CA ALA A 463 -47.75 2.52 -33.51
C ALA A 463 -47.16 3.84 -32.99
N VAL A 464 -47.59 4.97 -33.51
CA VAL A 464 -47.28 6.31 -32.97
C VAL A 464 -48.55 6.81 -32.27
N ILE A 465 -48.50 6.97 -30.95
CA ILE A 465 -49.68 7.27 -30.12
C ILE A 465 -49.65 8.71 -29.64
N GLN A 466 -50.73 9.45 -29.89
CA GLN A 466 -50.92 10.79 -29.36
C GLN A 466 -51.77 10.74 -28.07
N SER A 467 -51.18 11.16 -26.95
CA SER A 467 -51.83 11.18 -25.63
C SER A 467 -52.04 12.61 -25.12
N ASN A 468 -53.26 12.91 -24.68
CA ASN A 468 -53.64 14.20 -24.12
C ASN A 468 -53.82 14.11 -22.60
N TYR A 469 -53.07 14.91 -21.85
CA TYR A 469 -53.13 14.97 -20.39
C TYR A 469 -53.56 16.34 -19.90
N TYR A 470 -54.53 16.39 -18.99
CA TYR A 470 -55.08 17.60 -18.42
C TYR A 470 -54.61 17.74 -16.98
N LEU A 471 -53.72 18.70 -16.73
CA LEU A 471 -53.05 18.94 -15.45
C LEU A 471 -54.07 19.30 -14.36
N LYS A 472 -54.00 18.61 -13.22
CA LYS A 472 -54.74 18.91 -11.99
C LYS A 472 -53.86 19.64 -10.99
N THR A 473 -52.72 19.05 -10.64
CA THR A 473 -51.76 19.61 -9.69
C THR A 473 -50.34 19.09 -9.92
N ALA A 474 -49.35 19.67 -9.23
CA ALA A 474 -47.94 19.26 -9.28
C ALA A 474 -47.26 19.39 -7.91
N TYR A 475 -46.43 18.42 -7.56
CA TYR A 475 -45.75 18.34 -6.25
C TYR A 475 -44.52 17.42 -6.33
N TYR A 476 -43.69 17.40 -5.28
CA TYR A 476 -42.58 16.45 -5.19
C TYR A 476 -43.00 15.20 -4.42
N THR A 477 -42.60 14.04 -4.92
CA THR A 477 -42.62 12.77 -4.18
C THR A 477 -41.22 12.41 -3.71
N VAL A 478 -41.10 11.93 -2.47
CA VAL A 478 -39.83 11.56 -1.85
C VAL A 478 -40.01 10.18 -1.23
N ALA A 479 -39.35 9.17 -1.80
CA ALA A 479 -39.40 7.80 -1.30
C ALA A 479 -38.65 7.68 0.04
N THR A 480 -37.46 8.29 0.11
CA THR A 480 -36.62 8.31 1.32
C THR A 480 -36.08 9.72 1.51
N ALA A 481 -36.29 10.29 2.70
CA ALA A 481 -35.77 11.61 3.05
C ALA A 481 -34.22 11.59 3.04
N LYS A 482 -33.60 12.51 2.30
CA LYS A 482 -32.15 12.60 2.20
C LYS A 482 -31.55 13.10 3.52
N VAL A 483 -30.50 12.45 4.00
CA VAL A 483 -29.66 12.95 5.10
C VAL A 483 -28.41 13.56 4.50
N GLY A 484 -28.20 14.85 4.77
CA GLY A 484 -27.05 15.62 4.34
C GLY A 484 -26.13 15.97 5.51
N GLU A 485 -24.83 15.98 5.26
CA GLU A 485 -23.82 16.28 6.27
C GLU A 485 -22.90 17.39 5.77
N ILE A 486 -22.70 18.43 6.59
CA ILE A 486 -21.74 19.50 6.35
C ILE A 486 -20.63 19.39 7.40
N VAL A 487 -19.41 19.18 6.92
CA VAL A 487 -18.21 19.09 7.77
C VAL A 487 -17.80 20.50 8.22
N TYR A 488 -17.84 20.81 9.51
CA TYR A 488 -17.73 22.19 10.02
C TYR A 488 -16.37 22.87 9.72
N ASP A 489 -15.29 22.10 9.66
CA ASP A 489 -13.90 22.53 9.42
C ASP A 489 -13.53 22.61 7.92
N ALA A 490 -14.33 22.01 7.05
CA ALA A 490 -14.21 22.10 5.60
C ALA A 490 -15.60 22.05 4.93
N PRO A 491 -16.45 23.07 5.16
CA PRO A 491 -17.85 23.00 4.79
C PRO A 491 -18.03 22.92 3.29
N LYS A 492 -18.66 21.83 2.83
CA LYS A 492 -19.10 21.65 1.45
C LYS A 492 -20.62 21.70 1.41
N ALA A 493 -21.14 22.35 0.38
CA ALA A 493 -22.58 22.42 0.19
C ALA A 493 -23.14 21.04 -0.20
N VAL A 494 -24.34 20.72 0.30
CA VAL A 494 -25.04 19.47 0.02
C VAL A 494 -26.18 19.74 -0.96
N ASP A 495 -26.21 19.01 -2.07
CA ASP A 495 -27.22 19.17 -3.11
C ASP A 495 -28.49 18.36 -2.84
N PHE A 496 -29.64 19.01 -2.69
CA PHE A 496 -30.96 18.38 -2.55
C PHE A 496 -31.81 18.43 -3.82
N SER A 497 -31.28 18.91 -4.95
CA SER A 497 -32.04 19.09 -6.20
C SER A 497 -32.65 17.80 -6.75
N LYS A 498 -32.00 16.65 -6.50
CA LYS A 498 -32.41 15.31 -6.91
C LYS A 498 -33.01 14.46 -5.77
N ALA A 499 -33.26 15.05 -4.60
CA ALA A 499 -33.75 14.31 -3.43
C ALA A 499 -35.25 13.95 -3.53
N GLY A 500 -35.96 14.43 -4.54
CA GLY A 500 -37.33 14.05 -4.84
C GLY A 500 -37.61 14.07 -6.34
N VAL A 501 -38.71 13.43 -6.75
CA VAL A 501 -39.18 13.39 -8.13
C VAL A 501 -40.34 14.37 -8.29
N LEU A 502 -40.29 15.22 -9.31
CA LEU A 502 -41.41 16.10 -9.66
C LEU A 502 -42.53 15.26 -10.27
N THR A 503 -43.68 15.27 -9.61
CA THR A 503 -44.85 14.46 -9.90
C THR A 503 -46.02 15.38 -10.26
N ILE A 504 -46.83 14.96 -11.23
CA ILE A 504 -48.07 15.64 -11.60
C ILE A 504 -49.26 14.70 -11.42
N ASP A 505 -50.39 15.30 -11.07
CA ASP A 505 -51.70 14.66 -11.18
C ASP A 505 -52.38 15.19 -12.44
N TYR A 506 -53.00 14.29 -13.20
CA TYR A 506 -53.60 14.59 -14.48
C TYR A 506 -54.82 13.71 -14.75
N THR A 507 -55.61 14.12 -15.74
CA THR A 507 -56.72 13.32 -16.30
C THR A 507 -56.51 13.15 -17.81
N THR A 508 -57.13 12.15 -18.44
CA THR A 508 -57.03 11.91 -19.89
C THR A 508 -58.21 12.48 -20.70
N SER A 509 -59.18 13.08 -20.01
CA SER A 509 -60.36 13.73 -20.58
C SER A 509 -60.74 14.95 -19.74
N THR A 510 -61.48 15.89 -20.32
CA THR A 510 -62.02 17.06 -19.62
C THR A 510 -63.32 16.76 -18.85
N ASP A 511 -63.83 15.53 -18.91
CA ASP A 511 -65.03 15.10 -18.18
C ASP A 511 -64.83 15.24 -16.66
N ALA A 512 -65.80 15.82 -15.96
CA ALA A 512 -65.76 16.01 -14.52
C ALA A 512 -65.74 14.68 -13.72
N THR A 513 -66.12 13.57 -14.35
CA THR A 513 -66.05 12.21 -13.79
C THR A 513 -64.74 11.49 -14.10
N ALA A 514 -63.81 12.14 -14.80
CA ALA A 514 -62.52 11.57 -15.15
C ALA A 514 -61.62 11.39 -13.90
N GLN A 515 -61.32 10.12 -13.67
CA GLN A 515 -60.29 9.55 -12.81
C GLN A 515 -58.95 10.31 -12.84
N THR A 516 -58.47 10.76 -11.67
CA THR A 516 -57.21 11.51 -11.52
C THR A 516 -56.05 10.56 -11.31
N GLN A 517 -55.17 10.50 -12.31
CA GLN A 517 -53.98 9.66 -12.30
C GLN A 517 -52.73 10.48 -11.98
N THR A 518 -51.69 9.80 -11.50
CA THR A 518 -50.41 10.42 -11.13
C THR A 518 -49.28 9.91 -12.03
N LYS A 519 -48.32 10.77 -12.39
CA LYS A 519 -47.14 10.40 -13.20
C LYS A 519 -45.95 11.30 -12.90
N ALA A 520 -44.72 10.79 -13.04
CA ALA A 520 -43.53 11.62 -12.97
C ALA A 520 -43.46 12.57 -14.18
N PHE A 521 -43.19 13.84 -13.95
CA PHE A 521 -43.20 14.85 -15.02
C PHE A 521 -42.15 14.57 -16.11
N SER A 522 -41.00 14.01 -15.74
CA SER A 522 -39.92 13.65 -16.66
C SER A 522 -40.32 12.62 -17.72
N GLU A 523 -41.33 11.78 -17.45
CA GLU A 523 -41.82 10.77 -18.40
C GLU A 523 -42.54 11.39 -19.61
N LEU A 524 -43.02 12.63 -19.49
CA LEU A 524 -43.81 13.27 -20.55
C LEU A 524 -42.94 13.82 -21.68
N ASN A 525 -41.63 14.00 -21.45
CA ASN A 525 -40.71 14.63 -22.39
C ASN A 525 -41.29 15.92 -23.01
N VAL A 526 -42.00 16.72 -22.22
CA VAL A 526 -42.58 18.01 -22.63
C VAL A 526 -41.75 19.17 -22.07
N GLU A 527 -41.91 20.36 -22.64
CA GLU A 527 -41.28 21.57 -22.08
C GLU A 527 -41.65 21.75 -20.60
N ASN A 528 -40.64 21.98 -19.75
CA ASN A 528 -40.87 22.15 -18.32
C ASN A 528 -41.60 23.47 -18.06
N ILE A 529 -42.84 23.39 -17.58
CA ILE A 529 -43.67 24.55 -17.20
C ILE A 529 -43.61 24.88 -15.70
N PHE A 530 -42.81 24.15 -14.93
CA PHE A 530 -42.69 24.30 -13.48
C PHE A 530 -41.40 25.00 -13.05
N VAL A 531 -41.45 25.71 -11.92
CA VAL A 531 -40.33 26.28 -11.19
C VAL A 531 -40.31 25.70 -9.78
N THR A 532 -39.12 25.28 -9.33
CA THR A 532 -38.92 24.77 -7.97
C THR A 532 -38.18 25.81 -7.15
N THR A 533 -38.70 26.12 -5.96
CA THR A 533 -38.05 26.95 -4.96
C THR A 533 -37.78 26.15 -3.69
N TYR A 534 -36.57 26.22 -3.18
CA TYR A 534 -36.11 25.53 -1.98
C TYR A 534 -36.11 26.49 -0.77
N SER A 535 -36.51 25.97 0.38
CA SER A 535 -36.54 26.71 1.65
C SER A 535 -36.07 25.83 2.81
N LEU A 536 -35.70 26.45 3.92
CA LEU A 536 -35.25 25.77 5.13
C LEU A 536 -36.26 25.95 6.27
N GLU A 537 -36.44 24.88 7.05
CA GLU A 537 -37.23 24.84 8.28
C GLU A 537 -36.42 24.25 9.44
N GLY A 538 -36.93 24.41 10.66
CA GLY A 538 -36.26 23.98 11.89
C GLY A 538 -35.69 25.13 12.73
N THR A 539 -35.32 24.82 13.97
CA THR A 539 -34.84 25.79 14.96
C THR A 539 -33.52 26.44 14.54
N ASP A 540 -32.62 25.66 13.94
CA ASP A 540 -31.27 26.10 13.56
C ASP A 540 -31.16 26.54 12.10
N LYS A 541 -32.29 26.66 11.36
CA LYS A 541 -32.30 26.99 9.93
C LYS A 541 -31.53 28.27 9.57
N ASN A 542 -31.48 29.23 10.49
CA ASN A 542 -30.82 30.51 10.28
C ASN A 542 -29.29 30.38 10.19
N LEU A 543 -28.72 29.20 10.48
CA LEU A 543 -27.29 28.91 10.41
C LEU A 543 -26.84 28.49 9.01
N PHE A 544 -27.79 28.11 8.15
CA PHE A 544 -27.57 27.60 6.80
C PHE A 544 -28.14 28.56 5.76
N ASP A 545 -27.64 28.45 4.53
CA ASP A 545 -28.20 29.06 3.32
C ASP A 545 -28.65 27.95 2.36
N VAL A 546 -29.72 28.20 1.60
CA VAL A 546 -30.17 27.35 0.50
C VAL A 546 -30.25 28.17 -0.78
N SER A 547 -29.58 27.70 -1.84
CA SER A 547 -29.60 28.38 -3.13
C SER A 547 -30.89 28.09 -3.90
N ASN A 548 -31.39 29.12 -4.57
CA ASN A 548 -32.46 29.07 -5.57
C ASN A 548 -31.98 29.54 -6.96
N GLU A 549 -30.67 29.74 -7.12
CA GLU A 549 -30.10 30.23 -8.37
C GLU A 549 -29.96 29.11 -9.41
N LYS A 550 -30.13 29.47 -10.69
CA LYS A 550 -30.03 28.51 -11.79
C LYS A 550 -28.64 27.86 -11.81
N GLY A 551 -28.60 26.53 -11.71
CA GLY A 551 -27.36 25.74 -11.68
C GLY A 551 -26.88 25.34 -10.27
N THR A 552 -27.35 26.01 -9.22
CA THR A 552 -27.03 25.67 -7.82
C THR A 552 -28.29 25.49 -6.95
N ALA A 553 -29.48 25.58 -7.54
CA ALA A 553 -30.75 25.44 -6.84
C ALA A 553 -30.85 24.12 -6.05
N GLY A 554 -31.26 24.20 -4.78
CA GLY A 554 -31.34 23.07 -3.88
C GLY A 554 -30.02 22.74 -3.16
N SER A 555 -28.94 23.46 -3.44
CA SER A 555 -27.69 23.35 -2.68
C SER A 555 -27.79 24.06 -1.35
N VAL A 556 -27.48 23.36 -0.27
CA VAL A 556 -27.53 23.86 1.11
C VAL A 556 -26.12 23.96 1.67
N SER A 557 -25.73 25.12 2.18
CA SER A 557 -24.42 25.39 2.76
C SER A 557 -24.54 26.01 4.15
N LEU A 558 -23.44 26.05 4.91
CA LEU A 558 -23.37 26.94 6.06
C LEU A 558 -23.29 28.39 5.57
N LYS A 559 -23.84 29.32 6.36
CA LYS A 559 -23.59 30.74 6.13
C LYS A 559 -22.11 31.02 6.31
N LYS A 560 -21.56 31.94 5.52
CA LYS A 560 -20.13 32.27 5.58
C LYS A 560 -19.62 32.66 6.98
N ALA A 561 -20.44 33.34 7.79
CA ALA A 561 -20.09 33.71 9.16
C ALA A 561 -20.01 32.52 10.15
N ASN A 562 -20.50 31.35 9.73
CA ASN A 562 -20.65 30.14 10.53
C ASN A 562 -19.65 29.05 10.13
N GLU A 563 -18.85 29.28 9.08
CA GLU A 563 -17.82 28.32 8.66
C GLU A 563 -16.71 28.22 9.74
N GLY A 564 -16.32 26.99 10.10
CA GLY A 564 -15.28 26.73 11.11
C GLY A 564 -15.71 26.92 12.58
N VAL A 565 -16.99 27.17 12.85
CA VAL A 565 -17.51 27.38 14.22
C VAL A 565 -17.89 26.04 14.86
N VAL A 566 -17.16 25.63 15.88
CA VAL A 566 -17.31 24.32 16.55
C VAL A 566 -18.66 24.14 17.26
N ASP A 567 -19.24 25.22 17.81
CA ASP A 567 -20.53 25.20 18.53
C ASP A 567 -21.73 24.81 17.64
N LEU A 568 -21.50 24.70 16.33
CA LEU A 568 -22.52 24.32 15.36
C LEU A 568 -22.64 22.80 15.16
N ILE A 569 -21.70 21.99 15.67
CA ILE A 569 -21.77 20.53 15.54
C ILE A 569 -23.08 20.02 16.16
N GLY A 570 -23.79 19.17 15.42
CA GLY A 570 -25.11 18.63 15.78
C GLY A 570 -26.31 19.52 15.46
N LYS A 571 -26.09 20.78 15.05
CA LYS A 571 -27.16 21.67 14.56
C LYS A 571 -27.66 21.21 13.20
N ASN A 572 -28.96 21.34 12.96
CA ASN A 572 -29.59 20.82 11.74
C ASN A 572 -30.73 21.69 11.18
N ALA A 573 -31.01 21.52 9.89
CA ALA A 573 -32.14 22.15 9.22
C ALA A 573 -32.84 21.17 8.29
N THR A 574 -34.16 21.34 8.15
CA THR A 574 -34.98 20.57 7.21
C THR A 574 -35.07 21.30 5.88
N VAL A 575 -34.83 20.58 4.79
CA VAL A 575 -34.88 21.12 3.43
C VAL A 575 -36.25 20.83 2.82
N LYS A 576 -36.90 21.90 2.35
CA LYS A 576 -38.22 21.88 1.72
C LYS A 576 -38.11 22.29 0.25
N ALA A 577 -38.91 21.69 -0.61
CA ALA A 577 -39.06 22.11 -2.01
C ALA A 577 -40.52 22.45 -2.32
N ASN A 578 -40.73 23.63 -2.88
CA ASN A 578 -42.00 24.13 -3.35
C ASN A 578 -42.04 24.14 -4.88
N VAL A 579 -43.09 23.60 -5.47
CA VAL A 579 -43.33 23.62 -6.93
C VAL A 579 -44.38 24.68 -7.25
N ALA A 580 -44.09 25.52 -8.24
CA ALA A 580 -45.03 26.45 -8.84
C ALA A 580 -44.94 26.39 -10.37
N LEU A 581 -45.89 27.01 -11.07
CA LEU A 581 -45.81 27.19 -12.52
C LEU A 581 -44.87 28.37 -12.84
N LYS A 582 -44.09 28.28 -13.92
CA LYS A 582 -43.04 29.27 -14.29
C LYS A 582 -43.60 30.68 -14.50
N ASP A 583 -44.77 30.76 -15.13
CA ASP A 583 -45.44 32.00 -15.47
C ASP A 583 -46.89 31.96 -14.95
N ASN A 584 -47.43 33.12 -14.55
CA ASN A 584 -48.83 33.28 -14.13
C ASN A 584 -49.82 33.16 -15.32
N THR A 585 -49.48 32.42 -16.37
CA THR A 585 -50.33 32.16 -17.55
C THR A 585 -51.29 31.00 -17.30
N TYR A 586 -50.89 30.06 -16.45
CA TYR A 586 -51.63 28.84 -16.14
C TYR A 586 -51.92 28.72 -14.65
N THR A 587 -52.95 27.96 -14.30
CA THR A 587 -53.30 27.61 -12.93
C THR A 587 -53.34 26.10 -12.74
N MET A 588 -52.95 25.66 -11.55
CA MET A 588 -53.30 24.32 -11.09
C MET A 588 -54.79 24.31 -10.74
N GLU A 589 -55.54 23.35 -11.26
CA GLU A 589 -56.98 23.25 -11.00
C GLU A 589 -57.26 22.91 -9.53
N VAL A 590 -56.42 22.07 -8.94
CA VAL A 590 -56.51 21.68 -7.54
C VAL A 590 -55.24 22.12 -6.83
N ALA A 591 -55.40 22.81 -5.71
CA ALA A 591 -54.26 23.14 -4.86
C ALA A 591 -53.60 21.82 -4.39
N PRO A 592 -52.27 21.69 -4.54
CA PRO A 592 -51.59 20.51 -4.02
C PRO A 592 -51.85 20.38 -2.53
N ALA A 593 -51.98 19.16 -2.03
CA ALA A 593 -52.17 18.91 -0.61
C ALA A 593 -51.08 19.63 0.19
N THR A 594 -51.45 20.31 1.29
CA THR A 594 -50.51 21.12 2.10
C THR A 594 -49.29 20.33 2.61
N ALA A 595 -49.40 19.01 2.73
CA ALA A 595 -48.29 18.14 3.11
C ALA A 595 -47.33 17.81 1.95
N ALA A 596 -47.77 17.96 0.70
CA ALA A 596 -47.05 17.60 -0.52
C ALA A 596 -46.37 18.80 -1.21
N ASN A 597 -46.74 20.04 -0.85
CA ASN A 597 -46.13 21.24 -1.41
C ASN A 597 -46.26 22.43 -0.42
N PRO A 598 -45.17 22.89 0.24
CA PRO A 598 -43.79 22.46 0.06
C PRO A 598 -43.48 21.08 0.68
N GLN A 599 -42.88 20.20 -0.12
CA GLN A 599 -42.50 18.84 0.29
C GLN A 599 -41.20 18.82 1.09
N THR A 600 -41.11 17.95 2.10
CA THR A 600 -39.84 17.65 2.80
C THR A 600 -38.94 16.77 1.94
N LEU A 601 -37.77 17.28 1.58
CA LEU A 601 -36.75 16.52 0.86
C LEU A 601 -35.78 15.77 1.78
N GLY A 602 -35.53 16.30 2.97
CA GLY A 602 -34.51 15.76 3.86
C GLY A 602 -34.06 16.71 4.96
N THR A 603 -33.00 16.33 5.65
CA THR A 603 -32.33 17.11 6.70
C THR A 603 -30.87 17.29 6.38
N VAL A 604 -30.29 18.42 6.79
CA VAL A 604 -28.85 18.66 6.78
C VAL A 604 -28.37 18.85 8.21
N THR A 605 -27.24 18.24 8.58
CA THR A 605 -26.64 18.32 9.91
C THR A 605 -25.17 18.72 9.82
N VAL A 606 -24.69 19.54 10.75
CA VAL A 606 -23.26 19.83 10.87
C VAL A 606 -22.57 18.74 11.66
N ILE A 607 -21.50 18.16 11.12
CA ILE A 607 -20.77 17.05 11.74
C ILE A 607 -19.27 17.32 11.81
N ARG A 608 -18.57 16.47 12.58
CA ARG A 608 -17.11 16.34 12.60
C ARG A 608 -16.73 14.97 12.02
N GLU A 609 -15.89 14.98 10.99
CA GLU A 609 -15.36 13.76 10.38
C GLU A 609 -14.17 13.19 11.17
N THR A 610 -13.24 14.06 11.59
CA THR A 610 -12.02 13.65 12.30
C THR A 610 -12.30 13.33 13.77
N LYS A 611 -12.24 12.05 14.15
CA LYS A 611 -12.40 11.59 15.55
C LYS A 611 -11.09 11.46 16.33
N ASN A 612 -9.93 11.56 15.67
CA ASN A 612 -8.62 11.43 16.32
C ASN A 612 -7.85 12.74 16.14
N LEU A 613 -7.90 13.59 17.16
CA LEU A 613 -7.24 14.89 17.19
C LEU A 613 -5.85 14.73 17.81
N SER A 614 -4.88 15.53 17.41
CA SER A 614 -3.51 15.41 17.94
C SER A 614 -2.80 16.73 18.06
N HIS A 615 -2.17 16.97 19.21
CA HIS A 615 -1.30 18.12 19.44
C HIS A 615 0.10 17.65 19.83
N ALA A 616 1.12 18.29 19.28
CA ALA A 616 2.51 18.05 19.64
C ALA A 616 3.16 19.36 20.12
N TYR A 617 3.66 19.36 21.35
CA TYR A 617 4.44 20.47 21.87
C TYR A 617 5.84 20.53 21.23
N ASN A 618 6.46 21.70 21.31
CA ASN A 618 7.87 21.87 20.99
C ASN A 618 8.77 21.02 21.91
N ALA A 619 9.96 20.67 21.41
CA ALA A 619 10.93 19.91 22.16
C ALA A 619 11.37 20.66 23.43
N LEU A 620 11.46 19.92 24.54
CA LEU A 620 11.94 20.41 25.82
C LEU A 620 13.37 19.93 26.05
N ASP A 621 14.31 20.87 26.20
CA ASP A 621 15.67 20.57 26.63
C ASP A 621 15.74 20.56 28.17
N ILE A 622 16.14 19.44 28.74
CA ILE A 622 16.28 19.23 30.19
C ILE A 622 17.71 18.80 30.49
N VAL A 623 18.34 19.47 31.44
CA VAL A 623 19.66 19.08 31.95
C VAL A 623 19.46 18.02 33.03
N TRP A 624 20.21 16.91 32.92
CA TRP A 624 20.18 15.79 33.85
C TRP A 624 20.29 16.23 35.32
N ALA A 625 19.45 15.65 36.17
CA ALA A 625 19.50 15.82 37.62
C ALA A 625 19.16 14.51 38.33
N ASN A 626 19.65 14.34 39.57
CA ASN A 626 19.32 13.19 40.42
C ASN A 626 18.08 13.44 41.32
N THR A 627 17.19 14.32 40.88
CA THR A 627 15.91 14.64 41.52
C THR A 627 14.87 14.76 40.41
N ASP A 628 13.61 14.42 40.70
CA ASP A 628 12.53 14.56 39.73
C ASP A 628 12.42 16.01 39.25
N GLN A 629 12.33 16.20 37.94
CA GLN A 629 12.15 17.51 37.30
C GLN A 629 10.79 17.57 36.66
N THR A 630 10.13 18.72 36.77
CA THR A 630 8.81 18.94 36.19
C THR A 630 8.78 20.19 35.31
N LYS A 631 7.99 20.13 34.23
CA LYS A 631 7.75 21.27 33.34
C LYS A 631 6.28 21.37 32.98
N VAL A 632 5.63 22.44 33.45
CA VAL A 632 4.22 22.73 33.12
C VAL A 632 4.13 23.20 31.67
N LEU A 633 3.16 22.66 30.93
CA LEU A 633 2.86 23.07 29.55
C LEU A 633 1.46 23.71 29.48
N PRO A 634 1.29 24.74 28.62
CA PRO A 634 0.04 25.49 28.56
C PRO A 634 -1.06 24.72 27.82
N SER A 635 -2.10 24.29 28.55
CA SER A 635 -3.25 23.57 27.96
C SER A 635 -3.96 24.35 26.84
N SER A 636 -3.82 25.68 26.80
CA SER A 636 -4.35 26.52 25.72
C SER A 636 -3.75 26.23 24.35
N GLU A 637 -2.52 25.75 24.28
CA GLU A 637 -1.91 25.34 23.01
C GLU A 637 -2.59 24.10 22.44
N ILE A 638 -3.19 23.25 23.28
CA ILE A 638 -3.91 22.04 22.84
C ILE A 638 -5.28 22.41 22.29
N TYR A 639 -6.15 23.03 23.09
CA TYR A 639 -7.55 23.24 22.68
C TYR A 639 -7.71 24.35 21.63
N ARG A 640 -6.71 25.23 21.46
CA ARG A 640 -6.67 26.23 20.38
C ARG A 640 -5.87 25.78 19.16
N ASP A 641 -5.24 24.61 19.19
CA ASP A 641 -4.57 24.06 18.01
C ASP A 641 -5.61 23.89 16.89
N PRO A 642 -5.38 24.41 15.67
CA PRO A 642 -6.29 24.21 14.54
C PRO A 642 -6.63 22.73 14.27
N SER A 643 -5.73 21.81 14.60
CA SER A 643 -5.93 20.36 14.46
C SER A 643 -6.80 19.72 15.55
N VAL A 644 -7.06 20.44 16.64
CA VAL A 644 -7.91 20.00 17.76
C VAL A 644 -9.17 20.85 17.84
N ASN A 645 -9.01 22.17 17.96
CA ASN A 645 -10.03 23.20 17.92
C ASN A 645 -11.33 22.85 18.68
N ILE A 646 -11.23 22.76 20.02
CA ILE A 646 -12.37 22.46 20.90
C ILE A 646 -12.57 23.57 21.94
N PRO A 647 -13.82 23.77 22.43
CA PRO A 647 -14.09 24.65 23.54
C PRO A 647 -13.29 24.29 24.81
N VAL A 648 -12.97 25.29 25.62
CA VAL A 648 -12.23 25.10 26.88
C VAL A 648 -12.98 24.15 27.83
N ALA A 649 -14.30 24.29 27.91
CA ALA A 649 -15.15 23.44 28.74
C ALA A 649 -15.08 21.97 28.31
N ASP A 650 -15.08 21.71 26.99
CA ASP A 650 -15.00 20.36 26.44
C ASP A 650 -13.64 19.73 26.74
N TYR A 651 -12.55 20.49 26.56
CA TYR A 651 -11.20 20.04 26.93
C TYR A 651 -11.11 19.67 28.42
N GLN A 652 -11.69 20.50 29.29
CA GLN A 652 -11.72 20.26 30.74
C GLN A 652 -12.60 19.07 31.14
N ALA A 653 -13.60 18.72 30.31
CA ALA A 653 -14.48 17.57 30.51
C ALA A 653 -13.92 16.26 29.95
N LEU A 654 -12.83 16.30 29.17
CA LEU A 654 -12.20 15.08 28.65
C LEU A 654 -11.69 14.17 29.77
N THR A 655 -11.76 12.87 29.53
CA THR A 655 -11.26 11.84 30.44
C THR A 655 -9.96 11.24 29.93
N VAL A 656 -9.05 10.86 30.84
CA VAL A 656 -7.78 10.22 30.45
C VAL A 656 -8.06 8.79 30.00
N LYS A 657 -7.78 8.49 28.73
CA LYS A 657 -7.91 7.16 28.13
C LYS A 657 -6.63 6.33 28.28
N GLU A 658 -5.49 6.92 27.94
CA GLU A 658 -4.19 6.25 27.97
C GLU A 658 -3.11 7.20 28.46
N ARG A 659 -2.26 6.73 29.39
CA ARG A 659 -1.12 7.50 29.89
C ARG A 659 -0.02 6.59 30.45
N PRO A 660 1.24 6.71 29.99
CA PRO A 660 2.38 6.06 30.63
C PRO A 660 2.57 6.53 32.08
N THR A 661 3.12 5.65 32.92
CA THR A 661 3.45 5.95 34.33
C THR A 661 4.93 5.75 34.67
N THR A 662 5.73 5.31 33.70
CA THR A 662 7.17 5.06 33.82
C THR A 662 7.93 5.85 32.76
N GLY A 663 9.20 6.15 33.02
CA GLY A 663 10.01 6.99 32.12
C GLY A 663 9.59 8.46 32.16
N VAL A 664 9.67 9.17 31.02
CA VAL A 664 9.19 10.54 30.89
C VAL A 664 7.71 10.53 30.50
N TYR A 665 6.85 11.14 31.32
CA TYR A 665 5.39 11.08 31.13
C TYR A 665 4.70 12.36 31.57
N PHE A 666 3.42 12.50 31.23
CA PHE A 666 2.59 13.61 31.68
C PHE A 666 1.92 13.33 33.03
N VAL A 667 2.01 14.26 33.97
CA VAL A 667 1.14 14.36 35.14
C VAL A 667 -0.03 15.26 34.78
N VAL A 668 -1.24 14.83 35.14
CA VAL A 668 -2.50 15.53 34.82
C VAL A 668 -3.01 16.20 36.09
N GLY A 669 -3.16 17.52 36.04
CA GLY A 669 -3.72 18.36 37.10
C GLY A 669 -5.21 18.64 36.94
N SER A 670 -5.72 19.60 37.69
CA SER A 670 -7.10 20.09 37.56
C SER A 670 -7.35 20.68 36.18
N GLY A 671 -8.52 20.42 35.59
CA GLY A 671 -8.87 20.95 34.27
C GLY A 671 -7.99 20.41 33.13
N ASN A 672 -7.41 19.22 33.31
CA ASN A 672 -6.49 18.58 32.37
C ASN A 672 -5.20 19.38 32.10
N GLU A 673 -4.73 20.15 33.08
CA GLU A 673 -3.39 20.76 33.03
C GLU A 673 -2.29 19.70 32.90
N LEU A 674 -1.38 19.86 31.95
CA LEU A 674 -0.31 18.90 31.68
C LEU A 674 1.03 19.39 32.21
N THR A 675 1.68 18.53 33.01
CA THR A 675 3.05 18.73 33.47
C THR A 675 3.90 17.56 33.02
N VAL A 676 4.96 17.81 32.26
CA VAL A 676 5.95 16.77 31.94
C VAL A 676 6.73 16.45 33.22
N ASN A 677 6.82 15.17 33.57
CA ASN A 677 7.65 14.65 34.65
C ASN A 677 8.83 13.87 34.07
N VAL A 678 10.04 14.29 34.44
CA VAL A 678 11.31 13.63 34.12
C VAL A 678 11.86 13.02 35.40
N PRO A 679 11.91 11.68 35.53
CA PRO A 679 12.37 11.03 36.76
C PRO A 679 13.84 11.29 37.07
N ALA A 680 14.15 11.31 38.37
CA ALA A 680 15.51 11.40 38.89
C ALA A 680 16.46 10.37 38.27
N GLY A 681 17.62 10.83 37.80
CA GLY A 681 18.71 9.96 37.35
C GLY A 681 18.48 9.23 36.03
N ILE A 682 17.42 9.59 35.27
CA ILE A 682 17.18 9.02 33.94
C ILE A 682 18.39 9.26 33.02
N ALA A 683 18.74 8.30 32.16
CA ALA A 683 19.90 8.44 31.28
C ALA A 683 19.72 9.61 30.30
N ALA A 684 20.83 10.20 29.83
CA ALA A 684 20.77 11.15 28.73
C ALA A 684 20.25 10.47 27.46
N GLY A 685 19.38 11.16 26.72
CA GLY A 685 18.71 10.62 25.54
C GLY A 685 17.47 11.41 25.14
N ASP A 686 16.83 10.96 24.08
CA ASP A 686 15.58 11.52 23.57
C ASP A 686 14.39 10.67 24.06
N TYR A 687 13.41 11.36 24.64
CA TYR A 687 12.20 10.78 25.22
C TYR A 687 10.96 11.47 24.66
N THR A 688 9.79 10.86 24.84
CA THR A 688 8.51 11.46 24.46
C THR A 688 7.48 11.21 25.55
N ALA A 689 6.99 12.29 26.16
CA ALA A 689 5.79 12.22 26.98
C ALA A 689 4.58 12.10 26.05
N LYS A 690 3.66 11.16 26.34
CA LYS A 690 2.42 10.94 25.58
C LYS A 690 1.24 10.83 26.54
N ILE A 691 0.10 11.38 26.17
CA ILE A 691 -1.18 11.15 26.83
C ILE A 691 -2.30 11.15 25.78
N VAL A 692 -3.33 10.34 26.01
CA VAL A 692 -4.54 10.30 25.18
C VAL A 692 -5.75 10.61 26.06
N PHE A 693 -6.53 11.60 25.66
CA PHE A 693 -7.80 11.96 26.23
C PHE A 693 -8.97 11.46 25.36
N GLU A 694 -10.15 11.28 25.95
CA GLU A 694 -11.37 10.86 25.27
C GLU A 694 -12.58 11.68 25.71
N SER A 695 -13.39 12.10 24.73
CA SER A 695 -14.66 12.76 24.95
C SER A 695 -15.76 11.74 25.26
N VAL A 696 -16.50 11.99 26.35
CA VAL A 696 -17.62 11.15 26.77
C VAL A 696 -18.89 11.40 25.93
N SER A 697 -19.07 12.62 25.42
CA SER A 697 -20.24 13.02 24.63
C SER A 697 -20.13 12.60 23.16
N ASP A 698 -18.99 12.87 22.54
CA ASP A 698 -18.85 12.86 21.08
C ASP A 698 -17.91 11.75 20.57
N GLY A 699 -17.25 11.03 21.48
CA GLY A 699 -16.43 9.85 21.17
C GLY A 699 -15.15 10.13 20.38
N TYR A 700 -14.68 11.38 20.33
CA TYR A 700 -13.36 11.71 19.77
C TYR A 700 -12.25 11.57 20.80
N THR A 701 -11.02 11.35 20.34
CA THR A 701 -9.82 11.30 21.17
C THR A 701 -8.88 12.48 20.88
N VAL A 702 -8.14 12.92 21.88
CA VAL A 702 -7.08 13.94 21.76
C VAL A 702 -5.77 13.34 22.22
N THR A 703 -4.84 13.10 21.30
CA THR A 703 -3.49 12.63 21.60
C THR A 703 -2.56 13.82 21.76
N VAL A 704 -1.87 13.91 22.90
CA VAL A 704 -0.91 14.98 23.18
C VAL A 704 0.47 14.38 23.36
N THR A 705 1.47 14.93 22.66
CA THR A 705 2.87 14.52 22.78
C THR A 705 3.78 15.71 23.12
N ALA A 706 4.86 15.45 23.86
CA ALA A 706 5.95 16.40 24.06
C ALA A 706 7.29 15.67 23.91
N PRO A 707 8.15 16.05 22.93
CA PRO A 707 9.51 15.57 22.86
C PRO A 707 10.34 16.14 24.01
N VAL A 708 11.16 15.32 24.64
CA VAL A 708 12.02 15.72 25.77
C VAL A 708 13.42 15.20 25.54
N LYS A 709 14.39 16.11 25.48
CA LYS A 709 15.80 15.79 25.33
C LYS A 709 16.51 15.97 26.67
N VAL A 710 17.01 14.87 27.23
CA VAL A 710 17.80 14.90 28.46
C VAL A 710 19.28 14.88 28.10
N ALA A 711 20.02 15.91 28.50
CA ALA A 711 21.45 16.02 28.28
C ALA A 711 22.22 16.01 29.60
N TYR A 712 23.37 15.32 29.65
CA TYR A 712 24.27 15.48 30.77
C TYR A 712 24.83 16.91 30.82
N PRO A 713 25.06 17.47 32.03
CA PRO A 713 25.73 18.75 32.17
C PRO A 713 27.13 18.69 31.58
N ALA A 714 27.65 19.84 31.14
CA ALA A 714 29.05 19.95 30.77
C ALA A 714 29.92 19.72 32.02
N LEU A 715 30.82 18.74 31.96
CA LEU A 715 31.73 18.41 33.06
C LEU A 715 33.17 18.72 32.66
N GLU A 716 33.96 19.13 33.65
CA GLU A 716 35.42 19.21 33.48
C GLU A 716 36.00 17.79 33.28
N THR A 717 37.01 17.66 32.41
CA THR A 717 37.65 16.37 32.15
C THR A 717 38.60 16.02 33.28
N LEU A 718 38.42 14.85 33.90
CA LEU A 718 39.35 14.34 34.90
C LEU A 718 40.71 14.07 34.24
N THR A 719 41.76 14.73 34.73
CA THR A 719 43.05 14.77 34.05
C THR A 719 44.17 14.28 34.95
N PHE A 720 45.00 13.40 34.41
CA PHE A 720 46.23 12.92 35.04
C PHE A 720 47.24 14.07 35.25
N ASP A 721 47.90 14.13 36.41
CA ASP A 721 48.94 15.14 36.70
C ASP A 721 50.22 14.88 35.90
N ASN A 722 50.44 15.61 34.81
CA ASN A 722 51.55 15.40 33.90
C ASN A 722 52.96 15.38 34.54
N VAL A 723 53.13 15.86 35.78
CA VAL A 723 54.39 15.73 36.54
C VAL A 723 54.63 14.28 37.00
N LEU A 724 53.56 13.55 37.30
CA LEU A 724 53.60 12.15 37.77
C LEU A 724 53.55 11.13 36.62
N TRP A 725 53.41 11.59 35.37
CA TRP A 725 53.18 10.75 34.20
C TRP A 725 54.23 11.00 33.11
N SER A 726 54.98 9.97 32.72
CA SER A 726 56.00 10.10 31.66
C SER A 726 55.36 10.02 30.26
N SER A 727 55.59 11.03 29.43
CA SER A 727 55.02 11.13 28.08
C SER A 727 55.76 10.32 26.99
N SER A 728 56.79 9.54 27.34
CA SER A 728 57.73 8.95 26.36
C SER A 728 57.62 7.44 26.12
N THR A 729 56.93 6.66 26.96
CA THR A 729 56.98 5.18 26.87
C THR A 729 55.64 4.45 27.05
N GLY A 730 54.50 5.14 26.91
CA GLY A 730 53.20 4.57 27.25
C GLY A 730 52.91 4.75 28.75
N VAL A 731 51.65 5.08 29.01
CA VAL A 731 51.09 5.70 30.22
C VAL A 731 51.29 4.80 31.46
N ASN A 732 52.37 5.03 32.23
CA ASN A 732 52.65 4.30 33.47
C ASN A 732 52.95 5.27 34.62
N LEU A 733 52.26 5.11 35.75
CA LEU A 733 52.55 5.78 37.02
C LEU A 733 53.64 4.99 37.74
N GLU A 734 54.78 5.62 38.04
CA GLU A 734 55.82 4.98 38.84
C GLU A 734 55.75 5.43 40.30
N LEU A 735 55.41 4.50 41.20
CA LEU A 735 55.43 4.74 42.64
C LEU A 735 56.83 4.46 43.17
N THR A 736 57.42 5.43 43.88
CA THR A 736 58.78 5.31 44.41
C THR A 736 58.73 5.18 45.94
N PRO A 737 58.94 3.98 46.52
CA PRO A 737 59.05 3.83 47.96
C PRO A 737 60.26 4.58 48.50
N THR A 738 60.01 5.52 49.41
CA THR A 738 61.03 6.36 50.03
C THR A 738 61.17 6.06 51.52
N PRO A 739 62.38 6.14 52.10
CA PRO A 739 62.63 6.13 53.53
C PRO A 739 61.76 7.14 54.25
N ASP A 740 61.22 6.75 55.40
CA ASP A 740 60.46 7.64 56.29
C ASP A 740 61.28 8.82 56.85
N SER A 741 62.62 8.71 56.81
CA SER A 741 63.56 9.67 57.38
C SER A 741 64.98 9.45 56.85
N SER A 742 65.93 10.30 57.26
CA SER A 742 67.35 10.12 56.95
C SER A 742 67.96 8.85 57.56
N LYS A 743 67.41 8.39 58.70
CA LYS A 743 67.76 7.14 59.38
C LYS A 743 66.52 6.24 59.48
N PRO A 744 66.15 5.53 58.40
CA PRO A 744 64.83 4.95 58.31
C PRO A 744 64.55 3.81 59.27
N ASN A 745 63.28 3.72 59.66
CA ASN A 745 62.69 2.56 60.31
C ASN A 745 61.69 1.82 59.39
N GLY A 746 61.25 2.48 58.32
CA GLY A 746 60.43 1.92 57.25
C GLY A 746 60.54 2.72 55.96
N ILE A 747 59.74 2.30 54.98
CA ILE A 747 59.60 2.94 53.67
C ILE A 747 58.14 3.25 53.38
N THR A 748 57.90 4.26 52.54
CA THR A 748 56.59 4.64 52.06
C THR A 748 56.02 3.56 51.16
N VAL A 749 54.93 2.95 51.62
CA VAL A 749 54.24 1.86 50.91
C VAL A 749 52.75 2.11 50.74
N SER A 750 52.27 3.31 51.08
CA SER A 750 50.87 3.70 50.99
C SER A 750 50.77 5.00 50.19
N TYR A 751 49.92 5.01 49.16
CA TYR A 751 49.80 6.09 48.19
C TYR A 751 48.32 6.43 47.99
N ASP A 752 47.96 7.70 48.08
CA ASP A 752 46.61 8.16 47.75
C ASP A 752 46.48 8.42 46.25
N LEU A 753 45.68 7.61 45.57
CA LEU A 753 45.50 7.70 44.12
C LEU A 753 44.66 8.91 43.69
N LYS A 754 44.11 9.72 44.61
CA LYS A 754 43.57 11.04 44.25
C LYS A 754 44.67 11.97 43.73
N SER A 755 45.85 11.88 44.32
CA SER A 755 47.00 12.76 44.01
C SER A 755 47.59 12.56 42.61
N VAL A 756 47.19 11.50 41.90
CA VAL A 756 47.67 11.22 40.53
C VAL A 756 46.96 12.07 39.47
N PHE A 757 45.94 12.82 39.88
CA PHE A 757 45.17 13.72 39.04
C PHE A 757 45.45 15.18 39.44
N SER A 758 45.59 16.06 38.46
CA SER A 758 45.85 17.49 38.71
C SER A 758 44.60 18.26 39.16
N ASN A 759 43.40 17.72 38.90
CA ASN A 759 42.12 18.39 39.12
C ASN A 759 41.06 17.52 39.82
N TYR A 760 41.44 16.51 40.60
CA TYR A 760 40.47 15.59 41.25
C TYR A 760 39.41 16.33 42.08
N ASP A 761 39.83 17.21 43.00
CA ASP A 761 38.93 17.91 43.90
C ASP A 761 38.01 18.87 43.12
N ASN A 762 38.54 19.58 42.12
CA ASN A 762 37.74 20.46 41.26
C ASN A 762 36.64 19.70 40.52
N VAL A 763 36.98 18.56 39.91
CA VAL A 763 35.99 17.71 39.24
C VAL A 763 34.97 17.20 40.25
N GLN A 764 35.41 16.73 41.41
CA GLN A 764 34.53 16.21 42.46
C GLN A 764 33.55 17.27 43.01
N GLU A 765 33.97 18.52 43.15
CA GLU A 765 33.13 19.65 43.56
C GLU A 765 32.18 20.13 42.45
N SER A 766 32.59 20.00 41.18
CA SER A 766 31.77 20.38 40.03
C SER A 766 30.62 19.41 39.71
N LEU A 767 30.66 18.20 40.28
CA LEU A 767 29.66 17.18 40.00
C LEU A 767 28.30 17.57 40.59
N PRO A 768 27.20 17.44 39.82
CA PRO A 768 25.86 17.64 40.35
C PRO A 768 25.56 16.60 41.45
N ALA A 769 24.55 16.87 42.27
CA ALA A 769 24.08 15.91 43.27
C ALA A 769 23.80 14.53 42.63
N GLY A 770 24.36 13.46 43.20
CA GLY A 770 24.32 12.10 42.64
C GLY A 770 25.45 11.76 41.66
N GLY A 771 26.34 12.71 41.36
CA GLY A 771 27.60 12.45 40.66
C GLY A 771 28.70 11.95 41.61
N SER A 772 29.62 11.12 41.09
CA SER A 772 30.76 10.60 41.87
C SER A 772 31.98 10.27 41.01
N ILE A 773 33.16 10.23 41.63
CA ILE A 773 34.40 9.68 41.03
C ILE A 773 34.75 8.38 41.74
N GLU A 774 34.81 7.28 41.00
CA GLU A 774 35.16 5.96 41.52
C GLU A 774 36.54 5.53 41.02
N ILE A 775 37.46 5.24 41.94
CA ILE A 775 38.79 4.67 41.63
C ILE A 775 38.77 3.19 42.00
N THR A 776 39.26 2.34 41.10
CA THR A 776 39.32 0.89 41.27
C THR A 776 40.67 0.33 40.83
N ILE A 777 41.02 -0.84 41.38
CA ILE A 777 42.20 -1.63 40.99
C ILE A 777 41.71 -2.99 40.46
N PRO A 778 41.38 -3.10 39.16
CA PRO A 778 40.66 -4.25 38.63
C PRO A 778 41.41 -5.58 38.78
N ASN A 779 42.75 -5.55 38.76
CA ASN A 779 43.60 -6.73 38.85
C ASN A 779 44.32 -6.87 40.20
N LYS A 780 43.77 -6.27 41.25
CA LYS A 780 44.32 -6.30 42.61
C LYS A 780 44.65 -7.72 43.10
N ASP A 781 43.77 -8.68 42.80
CA ASP A 781 43.89 -10.05 43.28
C ASP A 781 45.03 -10.84 42.63
N ASN A 782 45.70 -10.29 41.61
CA ASN A 782 46.87 -10.89 40.96
C ASN A 782 48.17 -10.68 41.77
N PHE A 783 48.11 -9.91 42.87
CA PHE A 783 49.26 -9.56 43.69
C PHE A 783 49.05 -9.98 45.15
N GLU A 784 50.04 -10.65 45.74
CA GLU A 784 50.08 -10.87 47.18
C GLU A 784 50.56 -9.59 47.89
N GLY A 785 50.08 -9.33 49.10
CA GLY A 785 50.44 -8.14 49.87
C GLY A 785 49.89 -6.81 49.33
N LEU A 786 49.07 -6.79 48.28
CA LEU A 786 48.47 -5.55 47.74
C LEU A 786 47.11 -5.27 48.40
N THR A 787 46.93 -4.07 48.95
CA THR A 787 45.71 -3.57 49.58
C THR A 787 45.21 -2.30 48.90
N PHE A 788 43.88 -2.13 48.79
CA PHE A 788 43.30 -0.92 48.22
C PHE A 788 42.03 -0.57 49.00
N THR A 789 41.91 0.67 49.47
CA THR A 789 40.77 1.17 50.24
C THR A 789 40.32 2.52 49.69
N THR A 790 39.15 2.58 49.05
CA THR A 790 38.53 3.77 48.41
C THR A 790 39.44 4.51 47.40
N THR A 791 40.52 5.14 47.85
CA THR A 791 41.53 5.79 47.00
C THR A 791 42.97 5.43 47.38
N THR A 792 43.21 4.80 48.53
CA THR A 792 44.57 4.49 49.00
C THR A 792 45.02 3.12 48.52
N LEU A 793 46.11 3.07 47.78
CA LEU A 793 46.82 1.86 47.37
C LEU A 793 47.99 1.62 48.32
N ALA A 794 48.02 0.45 48.97
CA ALA A 794 49.08 0.11 49.91
C ALA A 794 49.70 -1.27 49.66
N PHE A 795 51.02 -1.33 49.77
CA PHE A 795 51.85 -2.52 49.56
C PHE A 795 52.37 -3.03 50.90
N ASN A 796 52.12 -4.30 51.23
CA ASN A 796 52.77 -4.94 52.36
C ASN A 796 54.21 -5.27 51.96
N LYS A 797 55.17 -4.51 52.49
CA LYS A 797 56.60 -4.69 52.18
C LYS A 797 57.12 -6.10 52.42
N ASP A 798 56.54 -6.88 53.34
CA ASP A 798 57.03 -8.22 53.71
C ASP A 798 56.39 -9.34 52.86
N GLN A 799 55.31 -9.03 52.13
CA GLN A 799 54.52 -10.02 51.38
C GLN A 799 54.36 -9.68 49.89
N PHE A 800 54.71 -8.46 49.48
CA PHE A 800 54.44 -8.00 48.13
C PHE A 800 55.16 -8.86 47.10
N LYS A 801 54.39 -9.51 46.22
CA LYS A 801 54.93 -10.21 45.05
C LYS A 801 53.82 -10.43 44.02
N LYS A 802 54.22 -10.60 42.77
CA LYS A 802 53.32 -11.13 41.72
C LYS A 802 53.01 -12.59 42.04
N LYS A 803 51.76 -13.02 41.87
CA LYS A 803 51.40 -14.45 41.93
C LYS A 803 52.02 -15.21 40.74
N ASP A 804 52.19 -16.52 40.87
CA ASP A 804 52.81 -17.36 39.84
C ASP A 804 52.09 -17.21 38.49
N GLY A 805 52.85 -16.98 37.42
CA GLY A 805 52.33 -16.77 36.05
C GLY A 805 51.87 -15.34 35.72
N VAL A 806 51.84 -14.41 36.67
CA VAL A 806 51.43 -13.01 36.43
C VAL A 806 52.60 -12.18 35.89
N THR A 807 52.45 -11.64 34.67
CA THR A 807 53.45 -10.77 34.04
C THR A 807 53.04 -9.29 34.03
N GLU A 808 51.74 -8.99 34.11
CA GLU A 808 51.20 -7.62 34.07
C GLU A 808 51.54 -6.76 35.30
N ASN A 809 51.40 -5.45 35.16
CA ASN A 809 51.54 -4.45 36.23
C ASN A 809 50.19 -4.21 36.93
N VAL A 810 50.20 -3.49 38.05
CA VAL A 810 48.96 -3.13 38.77
C VAL A 810 48.18 -2.15 37.90
N LYS A 811 46.87 -2.37 37.68
CA LYS A 811 46.02 -1.51 36.84
C LYS A 811 45.13 -0.64 37.71
N MET A 812 45.04 0.63 37.36
CA MET A 812 44.14 1.61 37.93
C MET A 812 43.07 1.99 36.91
N LYS A 813 41.83 2.12 37.38
CA LYS A 813 40.70 2.64 36.61
C LYS A 813 39.95 3.68 37.42
N ALA A 814 39.81 4.89 36.89
CA ALA A 814 38.99 5.96 37.44
C ALA A 814 37.79 6.24 36.53
N VAL A 815 36.60 6.31 37.13
CA VAL A 815 35.33 6.51 36.41
C VAL A 815 34.57 7.67 37.04
N VAL A 816 34.25 8.68 36.23
CA VAL A 816 33.31 9.73 36.63
C VAL A 816 31.90 9.25 36.27
N LYS A 817 31.00 9.25 37.25
CA LYS A 817 29.61 8.78 37.11
C LYS A 817 28.62 9.89 37.41
N LEU A 818 27.51 9.90 36.65
CA LEU A 818 26.29 10.63 36.97
C LEU A 818 25.18 9.60 37.24
N GLY A 819 24.81 9.43 38.51
CA GLY A 819 24.00 8.30 38.94
C GLY A 819 24.75 6.97 38.75
N THR A 820 24.16 6.05 37.99
CA THR A 820 24.79 4.75 37.65
C THR A 820 25.59 4.80 36.35
N THR A 821 25.47 5.87 35.56
CA THR A 821 26.07 5.95 34.22
C THR A 821 27.48 6.50 34.28
N ALA A 822 28.43 5.81 33.63
CA ALA A 822 29.79 6.29 33.43
C ALA A 822 29.82 7.35 32.31
N VAL A 823 30.31 8.54 32.63
CA VAL A 823 30.44 9.66 31.68
C VAL A 823 31.88 9.96 31.29
N GLN A 824 32.85 9.54 32.11
CA GLN A 824 34.28 9.56 31.77
C GLN A 824 34.96 8.30 32.33
N THR A 825 35.98 7.79 31.65
CA THR A 825 36.78 6.63 32.12
C THR A 825 38.24 6.85 31.74
N LEU A 826 39.13 6.73 32.73
CA LEU A 826 40.57 6.75 32.58
C LEU A 826 41.17 5.47 33.14
N GLU A 827 42.13 4.88 32.41
CA GLU A 827 42.80 3.65 32.78
C GLU A 827 44.31 3.79 32.64
N SER A 828 45.06 3.15 33.53
CA SER A 828 46.52 3.16 33.49
C SER A 828 47.17 2.03 34.28
N ASP A 829 48.41 1.69 33.91
CA ASP A 829 49.29 0.82 34.69
C ASP A 829 50.07 1.61 35.76
N ILE A 830 50.35 0.92 36.87
CA ILE A 830 51.16 1.37 38.01
C ILE A 830 52.37 0.44 38.14
N THR A 831 53.56 1.04 38.08
CA THR A 831 54.85 0.39 38.35
C THR A 831 55.39 0.83 39.71
N ILE A 832 56.27 0.02 40.30
CA ILE A 832 56.98 0.36 41.54
C ILE A 832 58.46 0.49 41.19
N ALA A 833 59.08 1.58 41.64
CA ALA A 833 60.49 1.83 41.44
C ALA A 833 61.35 0.71 42.04
N LYS A 834 62.40 0.33 41.31
CA LYS A 834 63.30 -0.75 41.73
C LYS A 834 64.23 -0.26 42.84
N ILE A 835 63.99 -0.72 44.06
CA ILE A 835 64.74 -0.30 45.26
C ILE A 835 65.55 -1.44 45.91
N SER A 836 65.79 -2.55 45.20
CA SER A 836 66.53 -3.72 45.69
C SER A 836 68.01 -3.46 46.03
N GLY A 837 68.54 -2.28 45.69
CA GLY A 837 69.90 -1.86 46.02
C GLY A 837 71.00 -2.53 45.19
N THR A 838 72.21 -2.56 45.74
CA THR A 838 73.42 -3.04 45.06
C THR A 838 74.11 -4.15 45.83
N TRP A 839 74.57 -5.18 45.12
CA TRP A 839 75.34 -6.28 45.64
C TRP A 839 76.83 -6.14 45.29
N LYS A 840 77.69 -6.29 46.28
CA LYS A 840 79.14 -6.37 46.11
C LYS A 840 79.63 -7.72 46.59
N ALA A 841 80.27 -8.47 45.68
CA ALA A 841 80.81 -9.79 45.98
C ALA A 841 82.01 -9.72 46.92
N GLY A 842 82.10 -10.69 47.83
CA GLY A 842 83.29 -10.98 48.62
C GLY A 842 84.25 -11.92 47.88
N LYS A 843 85.02 -12.71 48.63
CA LYS A 843 85.91 -13.71 48.03
C LYS A 843 85.10 -14.87 47.45
N THR A 844 85.16 -15.05 46.14
CA THR A 844 84.49 -16.15 45.42
C THR A 844 85.37 -17.39 45.23
N ALA A 845 86.62 -17.35 45.68
CA ALA A 845 87.51 -18.50 45.78
C ALA A 845 88.06 -18.57 47.21
N VAL A 846 87.78 -19.68 47.90
CA VAL A 846 88.17 -19.90 49.30
C VAL A 846 88.92 -21.21 49.40
N THR A 847 90.10 -21.19 50.00
CA THR A 847 90.89 -22.39 50.27
C THR A 847 90.77 -22.77 51.74
N LEU A 848 90.50 -24.04 52.02
CA LEU A 848 90.32 -24.56 53.38
C LEU A 848 91.41 -25.60 53.69
N THR A 849 92.46 -25.19 54.40
CA THR A 849 93.61 -26.04 54.80
C THR A 849 93.53 -26.49 56.25
N ASP A 850 93.01 -25.66 57.14
CA ASP A 850 92.88 -25.97 58.57
C ASP A 850 91.58 -26.76 58.83
N ARG A 851 91.74 -27.98 59.32
CA ARG A 851 90.64 -28.93 59.60
C ARG A 851 89.84 -28.60 60.87
N ALA A 852 90.40 -27.76 61.75
CA ALA A 852 89.72 -27.29 62.96
C ALA A 852 89.02 -25.94 62.74
N ALA A 853 89.41 -25.18 61.72
CA ALA A 853 88.85 -23.86 61.45
C ALA A 853 87.41 -23.92 60.91
N THR A 854 86.62 -22.92 61.31
CA THR A 854 85.36 -22.56 60.65
C THR A 854 85.60 -21.24 59.92
N ILE A 855 85.38 -21.22 58.60
CA ILE A 855 85.56 -20.01 57.78
C ILE A 855 84.19 -19.37 57.53
N ASN A 856 84.13 -18.04 57.58
CA ASN A 856 82.95 -17.28 57.18
C ASN A 856 83.01 -16.97 55.68
N LEU A 857 82.18 -17.65 54.90
CA LEU A 857 82.07 -17.43 53.45
C LEU A 857 81.45 -16.06 53.12
N ALA A 858 80.75 -15.44 54.06
CA ALA A 858 80.17 -14.12 53.86
C ALA A 858 81.18 -12.96 53.94
N ASP A 859 82.45 -13.25 54.27
CA ASP A 859 83.47 -12.22 54.41
C ASP A 859 83.71 -11.47 53.09
N GLY A 860 83.60 -10.15 53.17
CA GLY A 860 83.76 -9.23 52.03
C GLY A 860 82.50 -9.04 51.18
N PHE A 861 81.45 -9.83 51.38
CA PHE A 861 80.16 -9.58 50.74
C PHE A 861 79.44 -8.43 51.42
N VAL A 862 78.83 -7.55 50.61
CA VAL A 862 78.08 -6.39 51.07
C VAL A 862 76.83 -6.24 50.22
N TRP A 863 75.68 -6.08 50.88
CA TRP A 863 74.44 -5.63 50.24
C TRP A 863 74.10 -4.24 50.75
N SER A 864 74.05 -3.28 49.85
CA SER A 864 73.67 -1.90 50.15
C SER A 864 72.29 -1.59 49.60
N ASP A 865 71.56 -0.71 50.27
CA ASP A 865 70.28 -0.17 49.81
C ASP A 865 70.44 0.69 48.55
N TYR A 866 69.33 1.16 48.01
CA TYR A 866 69.32 2.00 46.82
C TYR A 866 70.00 3.39 47.02
N ARG A 867 70.25 3.79 48.28
CA ARG A 867 71.01 5.00 48.66
C ARG A 867 72.52 4.72 48.76
N GLY A 868 72.94 3.48 48.53
CA GLY A 868 74.32 3.02 48.68
C GLY A 868 74.75 2.76 50.12
N LYS A 869 73.81 2.70 51.08
CA LYS A 869 74.11 2.42 52.50
C LYS A 869 74.04 0.93 52.77
N THR A 870 75.06 0.38 53.43
CA THR A 870 75.16 -1.05 53.74
C THR A 870 74.02 -1.52 54.64
N MET A 871 73.30 -2.54 54.20
CA MET A 871 72.23 -3.22 54.96
C MET A 871 72.67 -4.57 55.52
N TRP A 872 73.63 -5.22 54.86
CA TRP A 872 74.14 -6.53 55.27
C TRP A 872 75.62 -6.65 54.89
N GLU A 873 76.44 -7.14 55.81
CA GLU A 873 77.86 -7.44 55.59
C GLU A 873 78.34 -8.57 56.51
N LYS A 874 79.34 -9.32 56.05
CA LYS A 874 80.02 -10.38 56.84
C LYS A 874 79.05 -11.38 57.49
N GLY A 875 77.95 -11.70 56.83
CA GLY A 875 76.98 -12.69 57.31
C GLY A 875 75.88 -12.12 58.21
N ASN A 876 75.91 -10.82 58.53
CA ASN A 876 74.98 -10.20 59.48
C ASN A 876 74.26 -9.00 58.87
N ALA A 877 72.99 -8.84 59.24
CA ALA A 877 72.26 -7.61 58.96
C ALA A 877 72.80 -6.46 59.81
N ILE A 878 72.84 -5.26 59.25
CA ILE A 878 73.16 -4.05 60.00
C ILE A 878 71.98 -3.70 60.91
N ILE A 879 72.27 -3.49 62.19
CA ILE A 879 71.30 -3.07 63.20
C ILE A 879 71.63 -1.64 63.63
N GLY A 880 70.80 -0.68 63.22
CA GLY A 880 70.95 0.75 63.52
C GLY A 880 72.24 1.42 63.02
N GLY A 881 72.58 2.58 63.59
CA GLY A 881 73.81 3.32 63.31
C GLY A 881 73.60 4.72 62.71
N ASP A 882 74.55 5.16 61.88
CA ASP A 882 74.50 6.47 61.23
C ASP A 882 73.52 6.54 60.05
N ASN A 883 73.12 5.39 59.51
CA ASN A 883 72.30 5.30 58.30
C ASN A 883 70.90 4.69 58.52
N PHE A 884 70.60 4.16 59.71
CA PHE A 884 69.33 3.50 60.06
C PHE A 884 68.90 3.83 61.49
N ALA A 885 67.61 3.76 61.79
CA ALA A 885 67.08 4.05 63.13
C ALA A 885 67.67 3.12 64.21
N ALA A 886 67.70 3.58 65.46
CA ALA A 886 68.23 2.78 66.56
C ALA A 886 67.47 1.44 66.67
N ASN A 887 68.22 0.33 66.73
CA ASN A 887 67.70 -1.04 66.75
C ASN A 887 66.96 -1.51 65.48
N ALA A 888 66.86 -0.68 64.43
CA ALA A 888 66.24 -1.10 63.17
C ALA A 888 67.16 -2.07 62.42
N ASN A 889 66.62 -3.20 61.99
CA ASN A 889 67.30 -4.10 61.08
C ASN A 889 67.19 -3.54 59.66
N ALA A 890 68.33 -3.15 59.09
CA ALA A 890 68.40 -2.46 57.81
C ALA A 890 67.75 -3.24 56.64
N LEU A 891 67.79 -4.58 56.65
CA LEU A 891 67.09 -5.39 55.65
C LEU A 891 65.56 -5.35 55.85
N LEU A 892 65.10 -5.47 57.10
CA LEU A 892 63.66 -5.48 57.42
C LEU A 892 62.98 -4.13 57.19
N VAL A 893 63.72 -3.02 57.22
CA VAL A 893 63.22 -1.69 56.79
C VAL A 893 62.62 -1.76 55.39
N TYR A 894 63.26 -2.51 54.50
CA TYR A 894 62.80 -2.76 53.12
C TYR A 894 62.01 -4.07 52.99
N GLY A 895 61.69 -4.77 54.08
CA GLY A 895 61.02 -6.09 54.06
C GLY A 895 61.87 -7.21 53.47
N LEU A 896 63.20 -7.07 53.44
CA LEU A 896 64.13 -8.03 52.88
C LEU A 896 64.59 -9.04 53.93
N SER A 897 64.95 -10.24 53.49
CA SER A 897 65.54 -11.29 54.33
C SER A 897 67.06 -11.31 54.24
N ALA A 898 67.72 -11.81 55.28
CA ALA A 898 69.16 -12.03 55.25
C ALA A 898 69.55 -13.03 54.14
N PRO A 899 70.62 -12.76 53.37
CA PRO A 899 71.15 -13.72 52.42
C PRO A 899 71.48 -15.07 53.06
N THR A 900 71.22 -16.16 52.34
CA THR A 900 71.47 -17.52 52.83
C THR A 900 72.48 -18.27 51.97
N PHE A 901 73.22 -19.20 52.59
CA PHE A 901 74.26 -19.97 51.92
C PHE A 901 73.86 -21.44 51.80
N SER A 902 73.99 -22.01 50.61
CA SER A 902 73.69 -23.42 50.35
C SER A 902 74.63 -24.03 49.31
N ILE A 903 74.82 -25.35 49.40
CA ILE A 903 75.65 -26.08 48.43
C ILE A 903 74.89 -26.18 47.11
N VAL A 904 75.57 -25.87 46.00
CA VAL A 904 74.99 -25.96 44.66
C VAL A 904 74.82 -27.43 44.28
N GLY A 905 73.59 -27.83 43.96
CA GLY A 905 73.28 -29.16 43.43
C GLY A 905 73.17 -30.28 44.47
N SER A 906 73.28 -29.97 45.77
CA SER A 906 73.03 -30.94 46.85
C SER A 906 72.63 -30.22 48.15
N THR A 907 71.81 -30.84 48.98
CA THR A 907 71.45 -30.32 50.31
C THR A 907 72.52 -30.60 51.38
N SER A 908 73.46 -31.50 51.09
CA SER A 908 74.56 -31.85 51.98
C SER A 908 75.81 -32.22 51.19
N ASP A 909 76.97 -32.07 51.82
CA ASP A 909 78.21 -32.64 51.32
C ASP A 909 78.79 -33.65 52.31
N LYS A 910 79.53 -34.62 51.79
CA LYS A 910 80.17 -35.69 52.56
C LYS A 910 81.29 -35.16 53.45
N TYR A 911 82.03 -34.15 53.00
CA TYR A 911 83.28 -33.69 53.62
C TYR A 911 83.17 -32.31 54.27
N LEU A 912 82.28 -31.47 53.76
CA LEU A 912 82.07 -30.09 54.21
C LEU A 912 80.61 -29.87 54.62
N THR A 913 80.39 -28.95 55.55
CA THR A 913 79.06 -28.49 55.94
C THR A 913 79.02 -26.97 55.91
N VAL A 914 77.91 -26.41 55.45
CA VAL A 914 77.68 -24.97 55.38
C VAL A 914 76.39 -24.63 56.15
N THR A 915 76.46 -23.65 57.04
CA THR A 915 75.27 -23.11 57.71
C THR A 915 74.59 -22.05 56.82
N PRO A 916 73.29 -21.77 57.00
CA PRO A 916 72.60 -20.73 56.25
C PRO A 916 73.25 -19.35 56.35
N GLU A 917 73.97 -19.04 57.43
CA GLU A 917 74.68 -17.78 57.66
C GLU A 917 76.04 -17.72 56.93
N GLY A 918 76.44 -18.80 56.25
CA GLY A 918 77.67 -18.86 55.47
C GLY A 918 78.90 -19.37 56.22
N LYS A 919 78.73 -20.05 57.36
CA LYS A 919 79.86 -20.69 58.05
C LYS A 919 80.16 -22.05 57.44
N ILE A 920 81.38 -22.25 56.94
CA ILE A 920 81.83 -23.52 56.38
C ILE A 920 82.84 -24.20 57.32
N SER A 921 82.69 -25.51 57.48
CA SER A 921 83.61 -26.34 58.26
C SER A 921 83.64 -27.78 57.73
N PHE A 922 84.65 -28.56 58.12
CA PHE A 922 84.70 -29.99 57.80
C PHE A 922 83.69 -30.78 58.61
N THR A 923 83.03 -31.75 57.97
CA THR A 923 82.25 -32.80 58.65
C THR A 923 83.19 -33.72 59.44
N THR A 924 82.63 -34.59 60.29
CA THR A 924 83.40 -35.64 60.99
C THR A 924 84.24 -36.48 60.01
N ILE A 925 83.69 -36.81 58.84
CA ILE A 925 84.39 -37.58 57.80
C ILE A 925 85.50 -36.72 57.17
N GLY A 926 85.23 -35.46 56.83
CA GLY A 926 86.21 -34.54 56.26
C GLY A 926 87.45 -34.32 57.15
N LYS A 927 87.28 -34.38 58.47
CA LYS A 927 88.39 -34.26 59.43
C LYS A 927 89.29 -35.50 59.48
N GLY A 928 88.73 -36.69 59.26
CA GLY A 928 89.39 -37.99 59.51
C GLY A 928 90.32 -38.52 58.42
N TYR A 929 90.27 -38.00 57.19
CA TYR A 929 91.01 -38.56 56.04
C TYR A 929 91.85 -37.54 55.28
N SER A 930 93.05 -37.92 54.79
CA SER A 930 93.86 -37.06 53.91
C SER A 930 93.25 -36.96 52.51
N PHE A 931 93.26 -35.76 51.92
CA PHE A 931 92.82 -35.53 50.55
C PHE A 931 94.01 -35.70 49.61
N VAL A 932 94.01 -36.74 48.78
CA VAL A 932 95.10 -37.00 47.81
C VAL A 932 94.95 -36.19 46.52
N ASN A 933 93.75 -35.65 46.27
CA ASN A 933 93.43 -34.75 45.18
C ASN A 933 92.68 -33.53 45.73
N ASP A 934 92.75 -32.40 45.03
CA ASP A 934 91.95 -31.22 45.37
C ASP A 934 90.46 -31.57 45.33
N TYR A 935 89.76 -31.22 46.40
CA TYR A 935 88.32 -31.42 46.52
C TYR A 935 87.62 -30.06 46.46
N THR A 936 86.66 -29.92 45.55
CA THR A 936 85.98 -28.63 45.31
C THR A 936 84.48 -28.75 45.42
N ILE A 937 83.86 -27.78 46.08
CA ILE A 937 82.40 -27.59 46.09
C ILE A 937 82.07 -26.15 45.68
N LYS A 938 80.84 -25.96 45.20
CA LYS A 938 80.28 -24.64 44.93
C LYS A 938 79.21 -24.33 45.98
N VAL A 939 79.31 -23.17 46.61
CA VAL A 939 78.33 -22.65 47.57
C VAL A 939 77.69 -21.40 46.98
N LYS A 940 76.36 -21.35 46.91
CA LYS A 940 75.61 -20.19 46.42
C LYS A 940 75.13 -19.33 47.58
N VAL A 941 75.39 -18.03 47.49
CA VAL A 941 74.79 -17.00 48.33
C VAL A 941 73.48 -16.59 47.66
N THR A 942 72.36 -16.81 48.32
CA THR A 942 71.02 -16.50 47.81
C THR A 942 70.50 -15.23 48.48
N ALA A 943 70.43 -14.14 47.72
CA ALA A 943 69.76 -12.90 48.10
C ALA A 943 68.52 -12.71 47.21
N THR A 944 67.36 -12.44 47.81
CA THR A 944 66.09 -12.23 47.12
C THR A 944 65.50 -10.88 47.49
N SER A 945 64.85 -10.24 46.53
CA SER A 945 64.17 -8.96 46.74
C SER A 945 62.88 -8.89 45.95
N GLN A 946 61.80 -8.53 46.64
CA GLN A 946 60.49 -8.25 46.07
C GLN A 946 60.43 -6.94 45.27
N TRP A 947 61.43 -6.07 45.43
CA TRP A 947 61.49 -4.77 44.76
C TRP A 947 62.20 -4.83 43.39
N GLY A 948 62.42 -6.04 42.87
CA GLY A 948 63.04 -6.28 41.58
C GLY A 948 64.51 -6.73 41.67
N THR A 949 65.24 -6.56 40.57
CA THR A 949 66.61 -7.04 40.40
C THR A 949 67.61 -6.32 41.31
N ILE A 950 68.44 -7.07 42.05
CA ILE A 950 69.56 -6.52 42.83
C ILE A 950 70.72 -6.21 41.87
N THR A 951 71.13 -4.94 41.81
CA THR A 951 72.18 -4.50 40.88
C THR A 951 73.52 -5.14 41.24
N GLY A 952 74.19 -5.76 40.26
CA GLY A 952 75.48 -6.44 40.48
C GLY A 952 75.39 -7.87 41.02
N TYR A 953 74.17 -8.40 41.23
CA TYR A 953 73.95 -9.78 41.67
C TYR A 953 73.72 -10.73 40.48
N ASN A 954 74.69 -11.60 40.24
CA ASN A 954 74.70 -12.66 39.23
C ASN A 954 75.54 -13.86 39.71
N ASP A 955 75.60 -14.95 38.94
CA ASP A 955 76.33 -16.17 39.32
C ASP A 955 77.82 -15.93 39.63
N ALA A 956 78.50 -15.04 38.88
CA ALA A 956 79.91 -14.71 39.14
C ALA A 956 80.14 -13.98 40.47
N SER A 957 79.11 -13.29 40.96
CA SER A 957 79.12 -12.50 42.20
C SER A 957 78.47 -13.20 43.40
N SER A 958 77.88 -14.40 43.21
CA SER A 958 77.06 -15.10 44.21
C SER A 958 77.47 -16.57 44.42
N ILE A 959 78.31 -17.15 43.56
CA ILE A 959 78.83 -18.51 43.73
C ILE A 959 80.28 -18.46 44.23
N ILE A 960 80.51 -19.16 45.33
CA ILE A 960 81.83 -19.31 45.96
C ILE A 960 82.34 -20.72 45.67
N THR A 961 83.53 -20.82 45.09
CA THR A 961 84.25 -22.08 44.93
C THR A 961 85.12 -22.30 46.17
N VAL A 962 84.85 -23.40 46.88
CA VAL A 962 85.63 -23.79 48.05
C VAL A 962 86.51 -24.96 47.66
N THR A 963 87.82 -24.81 47.84
CA THR A 963 88.82 -25.83 47.53
C THR A 963 89.49 -26.31 48.81
N VAL A 964 89.41 -27.61 49.07
CA VAL A 964 90.29 -28.30 50.00
C VAL A 964 91.46 -28.81 49.16
N PRO A 965 92.68 -28.26 49.33
CA PRO A 965 93.81 -28.68 48.54
C PRO A 965 94.23 -30.10 48.91
N LYS A 966 94.87 -30.79 47.99
CA LYS A 966 95.56 -32.04 48.31
C LYS A 966 96.62 -31.79 49.39
N ASN A 967 96.68 -32.70 50.37
CA ASN A 967 97.64 -32.66 51.47
C ASN A 967 98.86 -33.53 51.18
#